data_AF-A0A925X2G7-F1
#
_entry.id   AF-A0A925X2G7-F1
#
_cell.length_a   1.000
_cell.length_b   1.000
_cell.length_c   1.000
_cell.angle_alpha   90.00
_cell.angle_beta   90.00
_cell.angle_gamma   90.00
#
_symmetry.space_group_name_H-M   'P 1'
#
loop_
_entity.id
_entity.type
_entity.pdbx_description
1 polymer ?
#
loop_
_entity_poly.entity_id
_entity_poly.type
_entity_poly.pdbx_seq_one_letter_code
_entity_poly.pdbx_strand_id
1 'polypeptide(L)'
;MCSRQPPIQFEALEHRRLLAVHTVDFNNYAVQFSYFDFLLRDSHTPTSGFSYTLGTGNGQRPNINGITWADASYYDTVLGAGGFSSVNSWNMKPLVVYSNVKNGDWINQGWNPYQDMAEGSACIDDAGRAAVTFADDYLLNGTEASYQKARDILTFVAYMTTRQGKTYNFAWLDAPAVFGWDPIQAQDAHYMYRSEYVKRTQYPSASPSSAWFDTNSDTSHIINWPSPVAAPPFMPHAKYSVYIDDLQDANNADVAKIYDGPLYTTAGGGPTSFKTGIKKSYTNSTQRFGFDEARALQGFARGMQMMQKRAHETGGLSGDDLVFAKFLENNTNRLIRYVQTRSMNTLDSKIGSAVLVGLVDYYRVMYGTSEYGAYVSPLPTNSNTAETSDDRPVQTTVMSMIDTLATTMKSKQFRSADWRNGIFIDDANGGNWDAWGQLGIYALARTYSMKINIGANPADASVASLLDYAAYAADSFYGVEAYHYAVPGANNVRTKERITGISGWSALYHTNSAQIAYHNSSIVLGLEELARAYLVSDRADKVTRAATYLEGMKSVASWFVGNNTSLLDYYDGTAPMAGTNRGRGVTFDGLSPGASSNRNGGGESQAEGLWAIIHAKAAIAAFNLSSTFSYEQGTTAAARPTVTASRFAFDAPKPALTFTFSQSVGASVDPSDIVVTNLDTNTVIPTSALSLSYNTPSRILTVTFPGITNGILPNGQYTAVVSATGIVGNSANPMAANHVLAFRVLAGDADGNGVIDFDDYSKIDNGFNNNWTGFGNGDFDYNGIVDFDDYSIIDQAFNTQSRPARSNPSPA
;
A
#
# COMPACT_ATOMS: atom_id res chain seq x y z
N MET A 1 -18.11 -40.04 -8.80
CA MET A 1 -16.84 -40.44 -8.15
C MET A 1 -15.91 -39.25 -8.20
N CYS A 2 -15.72 -38.59 -7.05
CA CYS A 2 -14.94 -37.35 -6.92
C CYS A 2 -13.68 -37.71 -6.13
N SER A 3 -12.52 -37.81 -6.79
CA SER A 3 -11.24 -38.06 -6.14
C SER A 3 -10.64 -36.73 -5.69
N ARG A 4 -10.71 -36.48 -4.37
CA ARG A 4 -9.91 -35.45 -3.71
C ARG A 4 -8.42 -35.85 -3.76
N GLN A 5 -7.62 -35.03 -4.41
CA GLN A 5 -6.19 -34.89 -4.08
C GLN A 5 -5.99 -33.68 -3.14
N PRO A 6 -4.91 -33.70 -2.34
CA PRO A 6 -4.90 -33.23 -0.95
C PRO A 6 -4.76 -31.71 -0.81
N PRO A 7 -5.12 -31.14 0.37
CA PRO A 7 -4.82 -29.76 0.69
C PRO A 7 -3.30 -29.52 0.63
N ILE A 8 -2.93 -28.45 -0.07
CA ILE A 8 -1.58 -27.91 -0.18
C ILE A 8 -1.03 -27.69 1.24
N GLN A 9 0.05 -28.41 1.58
CA GLN A 9 0.83 -28.14 2.79
C GLN A 9 1.53 -26.79 2.62
N PHE A 10 1.25 -25.85 3.52
CA PHE A 10 2.13 -24.71 3.73
C PHE A 10 3.32 -25.17 4.57
N GLU A 11 4.54 -24.96 4.07
CA GLU A 11 5.77 -25.16 4.84
C GLU A 11 5.74 -24.30 6.10
N ALA A 12 6.08 -24.90 7.24
CA ALA A 12 6.14 -24.21 8.51
C ALA A 12 7.43 -23.38 8.60
N LEU A 13 7.30 -22.07 8.79
CA LEU A 13 8.41 -21.23 9.24
C LEU A 13 8.80 -21.63 10.67
N GLU A 14 10.07 -21.98 10.82
CA GLU A 14 10.75 -22.32 12.07
C GLU A 14 11.37 -21.07 12.75
N HIS A 15 12.28 -21.25 13.72
CA HIS A 15 12.42 -20.36 14.88
C HIS A 15 13.63 -19.39 14.98
N ARG A 16 13.54 -18.35 15.84
CA ARG A 16 14.67 -17.72 16.53
C ARG A 16 15.43 -18.73 17.39
N ARG A 17 16.57 -19.16 16.86
CA ARG A 17 17.85 -19.12 17.58
C ARG A 17 18.61 -17.91 17.04
N LEU A 18 19.37 -17.22 17.90
CA LEU A 18 20.31 -16.13 17.58
C LEU A 18 19.94 -15.31 16.34
N LEU A 19 19.20 -14.24 16.54
CA LEU A 19 18.89 -13.31 15.46
C LEU A 19 20.21 -12.84 14.85
N ALA A 20 20.48 -13.24 13.61
CA ALA A 20 21.42 -12.49 12.81
C ALA A 20 20.81 -11.10 12.68
N VAL A 21 21.39 -10.13 13.39
CA VAL A 21 21.08 -8.72 13.18
C VAL A 21 21.56 -8.41 11.78
N HIS A 22 20.62 -8.32 10.85
CA HIS A 22 20.94 -7.89 9.51
C HIS A 22 20.95 -6.37 9.51
N THR A 23 22.02 -5.82 8.99
CA THR A 23 22.18 -4.38 8.87
C THR A 23 22.24 -4.04 7.40
N VAL A 24 21.30 -3.24 6.96
CA VAL A 24 21.37 -2.59 5.65
C VAL A 24 22.04 -1.25 5.83
N ASP A 25 22.85 -0.84 4.86
CA ASP A 25 23.48 0.47 4.84
C ASP A 25 23.04 1.19 3.58
N PHE A 26 22.30 2.29 3.73
CA PHE A 26 21.85 3.12 2.62
C PHE A 26 23.03 3.67 1.80
N ASN A 27 24.25 3.73 2.34
CA ASN A 27 25.44 4.14 1.57
C ASN A 27 25.83 3.13 0.48
N ASN A 28 25.47 1.85 0.62
CA ASN A 28 25.74 0.82 -0.39
C ASN A 28 24.79 0.90 -1.60
N TYR A 29 23.76 1.75 -1.53
CA TYR A 29 22.75 1.90 -2.56
C TYR A 29 22.81 3.33 -3.12
N ALA A 30 23.62 3.53 -4.15
CA ALA A 30 23.68 4.83 -4.83
C ALA A 30 22.35 5.11 -5.54
N VAL A 31 21.97 6.39 -5.62
CA VAL A 31 20.85 6.80 -6.47
C VAL A 31 21.28 6.62 -7.93
N GLN A 32 20.71 5.62 -8.59
CA GLN A 32 21.01 5.25 -9.97
C GLN A 32 19.78 5.47 -10.85
N PHE A 33 19.96 6.17 -11.96
CA PHE A 33 18.89 6.47 -12.93
C PHE A 33 18.97 5.61 -14.19
N SER A 34 19.99 4.76 -14.36
CA SER A 34 20.26 4.01 -15.59
C SER A 34 19.05 3.22 -16.11
N TYR A 35 18.29 2.59 -15.21
CA TYR A 35 17.07 1.87 -15.57
C TYR A 35 15.90 2.80 -15.87
N PHE A 36 15.75 3.88 -15.10
CA PHE A 36 14.75 4.90 -15.36
C PHE A 36 14.96 5.53 -16.75
N ASP A 37 16.20 5.85 -17.10
CA ASP A 37 16.60 6.33 -18.41
C ASP A 37 16.29 5.33 -19.53
N PHE A 38 16.36 4.02 -19.24
CA PHE A 38 15.91 2.98 -20.17
C PHE A 38 14.38 3.00 -20.36
N LEU A 39 13.59 3.29 -19.33
CA LEU A 39 12.14 3.43 -19.45
C LEU A 39 11.73 4.75 -20.13
N LEU A 40 12.56 5.80 -20.03
CA LEU A 40 12.34 7.08 -20.70
C LEU A 40 12.71 7.02 -22.17
N ARG A 41 11.72 6.77 -23.03
CA ARG A 41 11.91 6.69 -24.48
C ARG A 41 11.84 8.05 -25.11
N ASP A 42 12.67 8.27 -26.13
CA ASP A 42 12.58 9.47 -26.95
C ASP A 42 11.31 9.42 -27.78
N SER A 43 10.35 10.31 -27.48
CA SER A 43 9.19 10.52 -28.34
C SER A 43 9.31 11.74 -29.24
N HIS A 44 10.15 12.69 -28.85
CA HIS A 44 10.48 13.82 -29.70
C HIS A 44 11.95 14.15 -29.52
N THR A 45 12.63 14.34 -30.66
CA THR A 45 13.98 14.89 -30.75
C THR A 45 13.92 16.19 -31.54
N PRO A 46 14.90 17.11 -31.40
CA PRO A 46 14.99 18.33 -32.21
C PRO A 46 14.91 18.08 -33.73
N THR A 47 15.17 16.86 -34.19
CA THR A 47 15.11 16.41 -35.58
C THR A 47 13.74 15.91 -36.06
N SER A 48 12.81 15.52 -35.17
CA SER A 48 11.50 14.98 -35.54
C SER A 48 10.37 16.02 -35.58
N GLY A 49 10.52 17.14 -34.86
CA GLY A 49 9.53 18.22 -34.76
C GLY A 49 8.25 17.84 -33.99
N PHE A 50 7.70 18.76 -33.20
CA PHE A 50 6.36 18.65 -32.67
C PHE A 50 5.39 18.89 -33.83
N SER A 51 4.73 17.85 -34.32
CA SER A 51 3.67 18.04 -35.31
C SER A 51 2.41 18.59 -34.63
N TYR A 52 2.38 19.91 -34.39
CA TYR A 52 1.16 20.64 -34.04
C TYR A 52 0.39 21.05 -35.30
N THR A 53 0.32 20.16 -36.30
CA THR A 53 -0.40 20.49 -37.52
C THR A 53 -1.90 20.47 -37.22
N LEU A 54 -2.50 21.67 -37.07
CA LEU A 54 -3.95 21.84 -36.98
C LEU A 54 -4.59 21.40 -38.31
N GLY A 55 -5.64 20.60 -38.25
CA GLY A 55 -6.39 20.19 -39.43
C GLY A 55 -7.26 18.94 -39.22
N THR A 56 -7.85 18.48 -40.32
CA THR A 56 -8.61 17.23 -40.41
C THR A 56 -7.82 16.21 -41.24
N GLY A 57 -7.05 15.33 -40.58
CA GLY A 57 -6.18 14.35 -41.23
C GLY A 57 -5.43 13.49 -40.21
N ASN A 58 -4.78 12.42 -40.67
CA ASN A 58 -4.02 11.50 -39.81
C ASN A 58 -2.92 12.27 -39.03
N GLY A 59 -2.87 12.13 -37.70
CA GLY A 59 -1.87 12.79 -36.85
C GLY A 59 -2.11 14.28 -36.60
N GLN A 60 -3.25 14.83 -37.01
CA GLN A 60 -3.63 16.22 -36.74
C GLN A 60 -4.45 16.32 -35.44
N ARG A 61 -4.43 17.49 -34.78
CA ARG A 61 -5.18 17.76 -33.54
C ARG A 61 -6.46 18.55 -33.87
N PRO A 62 -7.57 17.92 -34.31
CA PRO A 62 -8.78 18.63 -34.65
C PRO A 62 -9.42 19.24 -33.39
N ASN A 63 -9.95 20.45 -33.51
CA ASN A 63 -10.80 21.05 -32.48
C ASN A 63 -12.19 20.42 -32.58
N ILE A 64 -12.50 19.48 -31.69
CA ILE A 64 -13.78 18.78 -31.63
C ILE A 64 -14.36 18.96 -30.22
N ASN A 65 -15.67 19.21 -30.12
CA ASN A 65 -16.43 19.29 -28.86
C ASN A 65 -15.85 20.25 -27.79
N GLY A 66 -15.25 21.37 -28.22
CA GLY A 66 -14.70 22.37 -27.30
C GLY A 66 -13.35 22.00 -26.67
N ILE A 67 -12.68 20.95 -27.17
CA ILE A 67 -11.30 20.63 -26.83
C ILE A 67 -10.37 21.43 -27.72
N THR A 68 -9.54 22.28 -27.13
CA THR A 68 -8.60 23.11 -27.88
C THR A 68 -7.18 22.80 -27.47
N TRP A 69 -6.37 22.42 -28.45
CA TRP A 69 -4.96 22.14 -28.26
C TRP A 69 -4.12 23.38 -28.44
N ALA A 70 -3.01 23.45 -27.70
CA ALA A 70 -1.98 24.43 -27.98
C ALA A 70 -1.41 24.18 -29.39
N ASP A 71 -1.31 25.24 -30.18
CA ASP A 71 -0.72 25.25 -31.51
C ASP A 71 0.50 26.19 -31.55
N ALA A 72 1.14 26.33 -32.72
CA ALA A 72 2.30 27.21 -32.86
C ALA A 72 2.00 28.68 -32.50
N SER A 73 0.88 29.21 -32.98
CA SER A 73 0.49 30.61 -32.72
C SER A 73 0.20 30.85 -31.24
N TYR A 74 -0.37 29.85 -30.57
CA TYR A 74 -0.62 29.88 -29.14
C TYR A 74 0.70 30.02 -28.37
N TYR A 75 1.70 29.18 -28.64
CA TYR A 75 2.97 29.24 -27.93
C TYR A 75 3.75 30.52 -28.19
N ASP A 76 3.74 31.05 -29.40
CA ASP A 76 4.37 32.35 -29.70
C ASP A 76 3.67 33.51 -28.98
N THR A 77 2.35 33.40 -28.75
CA THR A 77 1.61 34.41 -27.98
C THR A 77 1.98 34.37 -26.50
N VAL A 78 1.99 33.17 -25.90
CA VAL A 78 2.12 33.01 -24.44
C VAL A 78 3.57 33.11 -23.97
N LEU A 79 4.49 32.52 -24.73
CA LEU A 79 5.90 32.47 -24.35
C LEU A 79 6.69 33.65 -24.91
N GLY A 80 6.12 34.35 -25.90
CA GLY A 80 6.74 35.41 -26.70
C GLY A 80 7.22 34.91 -28.06
N ALA A 81 7.62 35.83 -28.93
CA ALA A 81 8.08 35.51 -30.28
C ALA A 81 9.21 34.46 -30.28
N GLY A 82 9.04 33.37 -31.05
CA GLY A 82 9.97 32.24 -31.06
C GLY A 82 9.72 31.20 -29.96
N GLY A 83 8.67 31.40 -29.15
CA GLY A 83 8.20 30.48 -28.13
C GLY A 83 7.88 29.10 -28.69
N PHE A 84 7.19 29.04 -29.82
CA PHE A 84 6.92 27.76 -30.49
C PHE A 84 8.20 27.08 -30.95
N SER A 85 9.13 27.84 -31.56
CA SER A 85 10.42 27.29 -31.99
C SER A 85 11.22 26.70 -30.82
N SER A 86 11.11 27.31 -29.64
CA SER A 86 11.78 26.83 -28.42
C SER A 86 11.15 25.52 -27.94
N VAL A 87 9.82 25.49 -27.77
CA VAL A 87 9.07 24.25 -27.42
C VAL A 87 9.39 23.14 -28.42
N ASN A 88 9.35 23.47 -29.72
CA ASN A 88 9.63 22.55 -30.81
C ASN A 88 11.07 22.02 -30.84
N SER A 89 11.99 22.64 -30.10
CA SER A 89 13.38 22.21 -29.99
C SER A 89 13.66 21.31 -28.77
N TRP A 90 12.73 21.22 -27.83
CA TRP A 90 12.93 20.43 -26.61
C TRP A 90 12.74 18.93 -26.85
N ASN A 91 13.45 18.12 -26.07
CA ASN A 91 13.17 16.69 -26.02
C ASN A 91 11.82 16.45 -25.33
N MET A 92 11.17 15.37 -25.73
CA MET A 92 9.98 14.86 -25.03
C MET A 92 10.23 13.40 -24.69
N LYS A 93 10.15 13.08 -23.39
CA LYS A 93 10.42 11.74 -22.88
C LYS A 93 9.24 11.19 -22.09
N PRO A 94 8.32 10.46 -22.72
CA PRO A 94 7.33 9.67 -22.02
C PRO A 94 8.01 8.56 -21.21
N LEU A 95 7.39 8.23 -20.08
CA LEU A 95 7.78 7.08 -19.28
C LEU A 95 7.05 5.84 -19.76
N VAL A 96 7.80 4.78 -20.06
CA VAL A 96 7.20 3.48 -20.35
C VAL A 96 6.58 2.89 -19.08
N VAL A 97 5.28 2.53 -19.16
CA VAL A 97 4.51 2.01 -18.02
C VAL A 97 4.97 0.61 -17.62
N TYR A 98 5.25 -0.27 -18.59
CA TYR A 98 5.52 -1.67 -18.33
C TYR A 98 6.85 -2.15 -18.91
N SER A 99 7.50 -3.03 -18.16
CA SER A 99 8.67 -3.75 -18.65
C SER A 99 8.74 -5.13 -18.01
N ASN A 100 9.14 -6.11 -18.82
CA ASN A 100 9.21 -7.50 -18.39
C ASN A 100 10.65 -8.00 -18.43
N VAL A 101 11.01 -8.85 -17.47
CA VAL A 101 12.30 -9.52 -17.48
C VAL A 101 12.47 -10.34 -18.76
N LYS A 102 13.59 -10.14 -19.46
CA LYS A 102 13.88 -10.86 -20.70
C LYS A 102 14.24 -12.32 -20.40
N ASN A 103 13.44 -13.25 -20.92
CA ASN A 103 13.62 -14.70 -20.75
C ASN A 103 13.79 -15.16 -19.29
N GLY A 104 13.21 -14.44 -18.32
CA GLY A 104 13.37 -14.73 -16.89
C GLY A 104 14.76 -14.43 -16.31
N ASP A 105 15.67 -13.81 -17.07
CA ASP A 105 17.05 -13.54 -16.67
C ASP A 105 17.40 -12.05 -16.77
N TRP A 106 17.02 -11.29 -15.75
CA TRP A 106 17.29 -9.85 -15.72
C TRP A 106 18.78 -9.55 -15.55
N ILE A 107 19.53 -10.41 -14.84
CA ILE A 107 20.95 -10.19 -14.54
C ILE A 107 21.76 -10.20 -15.83
N ASN A 108 21.56 -11.18 -16.70
CA ASN A 108 22.37 -11.30 -17.92
C ASN A 108 21.68 -10.69 -19.14
N GLN A 109 20.34 -10.66 -19.19
CA GLN A 109 19.59 -10.27 -20.40
C GLN A 109 18.79 -8.97 -20.25
N GLY A 110 18.56 -8.50 -19.02
CA GLY A 110 17.86 -7.26 -18.74
C GLY A 110 16.34 -7.37 -18.94
N TRP A 111 15.73 -6.30 -19.46
CA TRP A 111 14.28 -6.14 -19.59
C TRP A 111 13.89 -5.77 -21.02
N ASN A 112 12.67 -6.14 -21.40
CA ASN A 112 12.00 -5.64 -22.60
C ASN A 112 10.91 -4.63 -22.18
N PRO A 113 10.82 -3.46 -22.82
CA PRO A 113 9.66 -2.60 -22.63
C PRO A 113 8.41 -3.30 -23.18
N TYR A 114 7.25 -3.00 -22.59
CA TYR A 114 5.97 -3.58 -22.98
C TYR A 114 4.94 -2.47 -23.17
N GLN A 115 4.11 -2.60 -24.21
CA GLN A 115 2.92 -1.77 -24.36
C GLN A 115 1.71 -2.61 -23.96
N ASP A 116 0.95 -2.12 -23.00
CA ASP A 116 -0.33 -2.74 -22.66
C ASP A 116 -1.40 -2.35 -23.68
N MET A 117 -2.31 -3.28 -24.00
CA MET A 117 -3.34 -3.02 -25.00
C MET A 117 -4.41 -2.01 -24.54
N ALA A 118 -4.59 -1.81 -23.23
CA ALA A 118 -5.57 -0.90 -22.65
C ALA A 118 -4.96 0.43 -22.20
N GLU A 119 -3.70 0.42 -21.77
CA GLU A 119 -2.98 1.58 -21.24
C GLU A 119 -1.91 2.12 -22.20
N GLY A 120 -1.64 1.40 -23.28
CA GLY A 120 -0.59 1.76 -24.23
C GLY A 120 0.79 1.61 -23.62
N SER A 121 1.69 2.44 -24.10
CA SER A 121 3.10 2.42 -23.71
C SER A 121 3.45 3.36 -22.58
N ALA A 122 2.74 4.49 -22.45
CA ALA A 122 3.10 5.58 -21.55
C ALA A 122 1.85 6.25 -21.01
N CYS A 123 1.92 6.83 -19.82
CA CYS A 123 0.84 7.63 -19.28
C CYS A 123 1.28 8.88 -18.51
N ILE A 124 0.33 9.79 -18.29
CA ILE A 124 0.53 11.08 -17.62
C ILE A 124 0.65 10.92 -16.12
N ASP A 125 -0.08 10.00 -15.51
CA ASP A 125 0.06 9.79 -14.08
C ASP A 125 1.48 9.29 -13.76
N ASP A 126 2.02 8.33 -14.53
CA ASP A 126 3.39 7.82 -14.33
C ASP A 126 4.45 8.84 -14.69
N ALA A 127 4.29 9.52 -15.83
CA ALA A 127 5.15 10.63 -16.21
C ALA A 127 5.13 11.75 -15.17
N GLY A 128 3.96 12.05 -14.58
CA GLY A 128 3.81 13.00 -13.49
C GLY A 128 4.60 12.58 -12.24
N ARG A 129 4.50 11.30 -11.83
CA ARG A 129 5.32 10.75 -10.72
C ARG A 129 6.81 10.83 -11.01
N ALA A 130 7.22 10.50 -12.23
CA ALA A 130 8.61 10.58 -12.66
C ALA A 130 9.13 12.01 -12.65
N ALA A 131 8.35 12.97 -13.16
CA ALA A 131 8.68 14.38 -13.13
C ALA A 131 8.88 14.88 -11.69
N VAL A 132 8.00 14.48 -10.76
CA VAL A 132 8.17 14.78 -9.32
C VAL A 132 9.48 14.19 -8.80
N THR A 133 9.76 12.93 -9.12
CA THR A 133 10.98 12.22 -8.67
C THR A 133 12.26 12.93 -9.12
N PHE A 134 12.36 13.26 -10.42
CA PHE A 134 13.51 13.98 -10.96
C PHE A 134 13.61 15.43 -10.47
N ALA A 135 12.47 16.12 -10.32
CA ALA A 135 12.45 17.46 -9.76
C ALA A 135 12.92 17.47 -8.30
N ASP A 136 12.47 16.52 -7.47
CA ASP A 136 12.91 16.41 -6.08
C ASP A 136 14.39 16.00 -5.98
N ASP A 137 14.91 15.14 -6.87
CA ASP A 137 16.35 14.88 -6.93
C ASP A 137 17.16 16.15 -7.25
N TYR A 138 16.73 16.95 -8.23
CA TYR A 138 17.39 18.23 -8.50
C TYR A 138 17.27 19.18 -7.31
N LEU A 139 16.09 19.30 -6.69
CA LEU A 139 15.86 20.19 -5.56
C LEU A 139 16.74 19.80 -4.36
N LEU A 140 16.79 18.52 -4.01
CA LEU A 140 17.51 18.01 -2.82
C LEU A 140 19.01 17.83 -3.07
N ASN A 141 19.40 17.33 -4.24
CA ASN A 141 20.78 16.91 -4.54
C ASN A 141 21.50 17.80 -5.56
N GLY A 142 20.79 18.67 -6.28
CA GLY A 142 21.39 19.56 -7.29
C GLY A 142 21.79 18.86 -8.59
N THR A 143 21.25 17.67 -8.86
CA THR A 143 21.62 16.87 -10.04
C THR A 143 21.12 17.52 -11.35
N GLU A 144 22.04 18.08 -12.15
CA GLU A 144 21.70 18.73 -13.43
C GLU A 144 21.06 17.78 -14.45
N ALA A 145 21.47 16.50 -14.46
CA ALA A 145 20.84 15.50 -15.31
C ALA A 145 19.34 15.31 -14.95
N SER A 146 19.02 15.33 -13.65
CA SER A 146 17.64 15.23 -13.17
C SER A 146 16.83 16.47 -13.52
N TYR A 147 17.45 17.66 -13.46
CA TYR A 147 16.85 18.89 -14.00
C TYR A 147 16.42 18.70 -15.46
N GLN A 148 17.33 18.28 -16.34
CA GLN A 148 17.02 18.08 -17.75
C GLN A 148 15.93 17.01 -17.96
N LYS A 149 15.99 15.89 -17.22
CA LYS A 149 14.98 14.82 -17.35
C LYS A 149 13.60 15.25 -16.89
N ALA A 150 13.50 15.99 -15.79
CA ALA A 150 12.26 16.59 -15.35
C ALA A 150 11.68 17.51 -16.44
N ARG A 151 12.52 18.31 -17.11
CA ARG A 151 12.09 19.15 -18.24
C ARG A 151 11.52 18.34 -19.40
N ASP A 152 12.22 17.28 -19.82
CA ASP A 152 11.80 16.44 -20.94
C ASP A 152 10.47 15.73 -20.66
N ILE A 153 10.25 15.29 -19.41
CA ILE A 153 9.01 14.62 -18.98
C ILE A 153 7.87 15.64 -18.83
N LEU A 154 8.11 16.80 -18.22
CA LEU A 154 7.10 17.85 -18.08
C LEU A 154 6.67 18.42 -19.44
N THR A 155 7.57 18.39 -20.42
CA THR A 155 7.24 18.69 -21.82
C THR A 155 6.25 17.66 -22.38
N PHE A 156 6.41 16.37 -22.08
CA PHE A 156 5.42 15.33 -22.42
C PHE A 156 4.09 15.56 -21.70
N VAL A 157 4.13 15.86 -20.40
CA VAL A 157 2.92 16.10 -19.60
C VAL A 157 2.11 17.27 -20.17
N ALA A 158 2.78 18.38 -20.49
CA ALA A 158 2.15 19.54 -21.10
C ALA A 158 1.69 19.27 -22.55
N TYR A 159 2.41 18.46 -23.33
CA TYR A 159 1.98 18.07 -24.67
C TYR A 159 0.62 17.36 -24.65
N MET A 160 0.37 16.57 -23.61
CA MET A 160 -0.88 15.84 -23.36
C MET A 160 -1.92 16.67 -22.56
N THR A 161 -1.65 17.96 -22.33
CA THR A 161 -2.55 18.88 -21.62
C THR A 161 -3.20 19.86 -22.60
N THR A 162 -4.52 20.07 -22.48
CA THR A 162 -5.28 20.99 -23.34
C THR A 162 -5.18 22.44 -22.90
N ARG A 163 -5.64 23.37 -23.74
CA ARG A 163 -5.76 24.80 -23.37
C ARG A 163 -6.75 25.02 -22.22
N GLN A 164 -7.68 24.08 -22.01
CA GLN A 164 -8.61 24.08 -20.87
C GLN A 164 -8.03 23.44 -19.60
N GLY A 165 -6.81 22.90 -19.63
CA GLY A 165 -6.17 22.27 -18.48
C GLY A 165 -6.58 20.81 -18.22
N LYS A 166 -7.20 20.15 -19.20
CA LYS A 166 -7.50 18.71 -19.12
C LYS A 166 -6.27 17.89 -19.51
N THR A 167 -5.95 16.82 -18.78
CA THR A 167 -4.90 15.88 -19.15
C THR A 167 -5.47 14.69 -19.92
N TYR A 168 -4.64 14.10 -20.78
CA TYR A 168 -4.97 12.86 -21.45
C TYR A 168 -4.00 11.78 -21.04
N ASN A 169 -4.51 10.83 -20.27
CA ASN A 169 -3.62 9.98 -19.51
C ASN A 169 -2.73 9.11 -20.40
N PHE A 170 -3.29 8.28 -21.28
CA PHE A 170 -2.54 7.22 -21.95
C PHE A 170 -2.09 7.57 -23.37
N ALA A 171 -0.92 7.05 -23.76
CA ALA A 171 -0.27 7.29 -25.04
C ALA A 171 0.37 6.00 -25.59
N TRP A 172 0.21 5.77 -26.89
CA TRP A 172 0.84 4.69 -27.65
C TRP A 172 2.05 5.24 -28.42
N LEU A 173 3.20 4.56 -28.28
CA LEU A 173 4.43 4.89 -28.97
C LEU A 173 4.49 4.09 -30.28
N ASP A 174 4.36 4.77 -31.42
CA ASP A 174 4.51 4.15 -32.74
C ASP A 174 6.00 3.94 -33.05
N ALA A 175 6.58 2.82 -32.59
CA ALA A 175 7.98 2.47 -32.88
C ALA A 175 8.24 0.96 -32.78
N PRO A 176 7.93 0.15 -33.82
CA PRO A 176 8.10 -1.31 -33.80
C PRO A 176 9.54 -1.75 -33.45
N ALA A 177 10.54 -0.96 -33.85
CA ALA A 177 11.95 -1.22 -33.57
C ALA A 177 12.34 -1.02 -32.08
N VAL A 178 11.56 -0.25 -31.31
CA VAL A 178 11.83 0.03 -29.89
C VAL A 178 11.36 -1.14 -28.99
N PHE A 179 10.34 -1.89 -29.42
CA PHE A 179 9.73 -2.95 -28.60
C PHE A 179 10.20 -4.36 -28.96
N GLY A 180 10.88 -4.55 -30.11
CA GLY A 180 11.77 -5.68 -30.43
C GLY A 180 11.20 -7.11 -30.40
N TRP A 181 10.01 -7.32 -29.84
CA TRP A 181 9.39 -8.61 -29.59
C TRP A 181 7.88 -8.44 -29.47
N ASP A 182 7.21 -8.11 -30.58
CA ASP A 182 5.76 -8.30 -30.66
C ASP A 182 5.38 -8.82 -32.05
N PRO A 183 4.89 -10.08 -32.18
CA PRO A 183 4.40 -10.62 -33.44
C PRO A 183 3.15 -9.88 -33.99
N ILE A 184 2.48 -9.07 -33.18
CA ILE A 184 1.39 -8.15 -33.59
C ILE A 184 1.98 -6.89 -34.24
N GLN A 185 3.11 -6.36 -33.75
CA GLN A 185 3.72 -5.12 -34.26
C GLN A 185 4.72 -5.35 -35.41
N ALA A 186 5.23 -6.58 -35.58
CA ALA A 186 6.09 -6.95 -36.70
C ALA A 186 5.39 -6.91 -38.07
N GLN A 187 4.08 -6.60 -38.12
CA GLN A 187 3.28 -6.63 -39.34
C GLN A 187 3.15 -5.29 -40.07
N ASP A 188 3.49 -4.13 -39.48
CA ASP A 188 3.34 -2.85 -40.20
C ASP A 188 4.39 -1.78 -39.82
N ALA A 189 5.16 -1.36 -40.83
CA ALA A 189 6.37 -0.55 -40.71
C ALA A 189 6.15 0.98 -40.85
N HIS A 190 4.98 1.50 -40.48
CA HIS A 190 4.67 2.92 -40.62
C HIS A 190 4.00 3.46 -39.34
N TYR A 191 4.11 4.78 -39.10
CA TYR A 191 3.31 5.65 -38.20
C TYR A 191 4.04 6.32 -37.00
N MET A 192 3.46 7.44 -36.54
CA MET A 192 3.94 8.43 -35.56
C MET A 192 2.94 8.49 -34.38
N TYR A 193 3.43 8.66 -33.14
CA TYR A 193 2.71 8.71 -31.85
C TYR A 193 1.19 8.97 -31.91
N ARG A 194 0.39 8.00 -31.45
CA ARG A 194 -1.07 8.11 -31.35
C ARG A 194 -1.52 8.08 -29.89
N SER A 195 -2.32 9.06 -29.47
CA SER A 195 -3.03 9.03 -28.18
C SER A 195 -4.39 8.36 -28.37
N GLU A 196 -4.47 7.05 -28.14
CA GLU A 196 -5.74 6.31 -28.13
C GLU A 196 -6.12 5.99 -26.68
N TYR A 197 -7.36 5.61 -26.35
CA TYR A 197 -7.71 5.10 -25.02
C TYR A 197 -8.98 4.26 -25.03
N VAL A 198 -9.00 3.15 -24.26
CA VAL A 198 -10.23 2.57 -23.69
C VAL A 198 -9.99 1.96 -22.29
N LYS A 199 -10.54 2.56 -21.23
CA LYS A 199 -10.89 1.86 -19.97
C LYS A 199 -12.07 0.95 -20.30
N ARG A 200 -11.86 -0.35 -20.07
CA ARG A 200 -12.82 -1.46 -20.08
C ARG A 200 -14.30 -1.07 -20.08
N THR A 201 -15.07 -1.69 -20.98
CA THR A 201 -16.28 -2.37 -20.50
C THR A 201 -15.87 -3.75 -19.97
N GLN A 202 -16.15 -4.01 -18.70
CA GLN A 202 -16.46 -5.32 -18.12
C GLN A 202 -16.37 -6.51 -19.11
N TYR A 203 -15.23 -7.19 -19.16
CA TYR A 203 -15.19 -8.61 -19.52
C TYR A 203 -15.23 -9.39 -18.21
N PRO A 204 -16.36 -10.02 -17.82
CA PRO A 204 -16.31 -11.05 -16.81
C PRO A 204 -15.80 -12.33 -17.45
N SER A 205 -14.79 -12.92 -16.83
CA SER A 205 -14.38 -14.30 -17.09
C SER A 205 -15.57 -15.24 -16.89
N ALA A 206 -15.77 -16.22 -17.77
CA ALA A 206 -15.97 -17.57 -17.27
C ALA A 206 -14.56 -18.13 -17.09
N SER A 207 -14.04 -17.99 -15.86
CA SER A 207 -12.70 -18.41 -15.48
C SER A 207 -12.50 -19.93 -15.74
N PRO A 208 -11.25 -20.38 -15.97
CA PRO A 208 -10.00 -19.61 -15.91
C PRO A 208 -9.38 -19.40 -17.31
N SER A 209 -8.96 -18.21 -17.77
CA SER A 209 -8.09 -17.15 -17.20
C SER A 209 -6.63 -17.57 -16.96
N SER A 210 -5.95 -18.03 -18.02
CA SER A 210 -4.48 -18.04 -18.13
C SER A 210 -3.96 -18.35 -19.55
N ALA A 211 -4.76 -18.99 -20.41
CA ALA A 211 -4.25 -19.57 -21.66
C ALA A 211 -4.02 -18.61 -22.86
N TRP A 212 -4.35 -17.31 -22.76
CA TRP A 212 -4.08 -16.34 -23.85
C TRP A 212 -2.77 -15.57 -23.66
N PHE A 213 -2.16 -15.67 -22.48
CA PHE A 213 -0.99 -14.92 -22.06
C PHE A 213 0.10 -15.82 -21.45
N ASP A 214 0.04 -17.14 -21.66
CA ASP A 214 1.12 -18.04 -21.25
C ASP A 214 2.26 -17.97 -22.26
N THR A 215 3.40 -17.42 -21.84
CA THR A 215 4.63 -17.34 -22.67
C THR A 215 5.20 -18.71 -23.04
N ASN A 216 4.68 -19.80 -22.47
CA ASN A 216 5.03 -21.18 -22.80
C ASN A 216 4.02 -21.89 -23.71
N SER A 217 3.01 -21.18 -24.25
CA SER A 217 2.06 -21.81 -25.17
C SER A 217 2.75 -22.17 -26.50
N ASP A 218 2.75 -23.46 -26.83
CA ASP A 218 3.29 -23.98 -28.07
C ASP A 218 2.54 -23.42 -29.29
N THR A 219 3.27 -22.65 -30.11
CA THR A 219 2.82 -22.03 -31.36
C THR A 219 2.24 -23.01 -32.39
N SER A 220 2.50 -24.32 -32.25
CA SER A 220 1.99 -25.36 -33.14
C SER A 220 0.45 -25.48 -33.13
N HIS A 221 -0.22 -24.95 -32.10
CA HIS A 221 -1.69 -24.99 -31.95
C HIS A 221 -2.44 -23.82 -32.61
N ILE A 222 -1.75 -22.79 -33.09
CA ILE A 222 -2.36 -21.66 -33.82
C ILE A 222 -2.54 -21.98 -35.32
N ILE A 223 -1.84 -23.01 -35.82
CA ILE A 223 -1.56 -23.13 -37.26
C ILE A 223 -2.49 -24.13 -37.99
N ASN A 224 -3.28 -24.97 -37.31
CA ASN A 224 -4.00 -26.07 -37.96
C ASN A 224 -5.55 -26.08 -37.80
N TRP A 225 -6.21 -25.32 -38.70
CA TRP A 225 -7.45 -25.66 -39.47
C TRP A 225 -8.81 -25.95 -38.75
N PRO A 226 -10.01 -25.58 -39.32
CA PRO A 226 -10.27 -25.05 -40.66
C PRO A 226 -10.38 -23.54 -40.75
N SER A 227 -9.51 -23.02 -41.62
CA SER A 227 -9.34 -21.63 -42.06
C SER A 227 -9.21 -20.61 -40.92
N PRO A 228 -8.02 -20.01 -40.72
CA PRO A 228 -7.94 -18.76 -39.98
C PRO A 228 -8.83 -17.77 -40.73
N VAL A 229 -10.03 -17.48 -40.21
CA VAL A 229 -10.56 -16.15 -40.39
C VAL A 229 -9.56 -15.32 -39.61
N ALA A 230 -8.70 -14.61 -40.33
CA ALA A 230 -7.92 -13.54 -39.72
C ALA A 230 -8.93 -12.77 -38.87
N ALA A 231 -8.81 -12.83 -37.54
CA ALA A 231 -9.28 -11.70 -36.76
C ALA A 231 -8.60 -10.53 -37.45
N PRO A 232 -9.37 -9.57 -38.01
CA PRO A 232 -8.74 -8.45 -38.67
C PRO A 232 -7.65 -7.97 -37.70
N PRO A 233 -6.38 -7.83 -38.14
CA PRO A 233 -5.45 -7.02 -37.36
C PRO A 233 -6.21 -5.75 -37.03
N PHE A 234 -5.98 -5.16 -35.85
CA PHE A 234 -6.64 -3.91 -35.49
C PHE A 234 -6.24 -2.88 -36.55
N MET A 235 -7.03 -2.80 -37.63
CA MET A 235 -6.69 -2.04 -38.82
C MET A 235 -7.14 -0.64 -38.50
N PRO A 236 -6.22 0.32 -38.40
CA PRO A 236 -6.60 1.70 -38.26
C PRO A 236 -7.44 2.06 -39.48
N HIS A 237 -8.72 2.33 -39.27
CA HIS A 237 -9.60 2.74 -40.34
C HIS A 237 -9.18 4.15 -40.76
N ALA A 238 -8.84 4.36 -42.04
CA ALA A 238 -8.36 5.64 -42.59
C ALA A 238 -9.33 6.84 -42.43
N LYS A 239 -10.52 6.59 -41.86
CA LYS A 239 -11.54 7.59 -41.51
C LYS A 239 -11.68 7.85 -40.00
N TYR A 240 -11.08 7.02 -39.13
CA TYR A 240 -11.39 6.98 -37.68
C TYR A 240 -10.17 6.95 -36.75
N SER A 241 -8.96 7.19 -37.26
CA SER A 241 -7.77 7.32 -36.42
C SER A 241 -7.40 8.80 -36.22
N VAL A 242 -8.11 9.49 -35.30
CA VAL A 242 -7.59 10.47 -34.32
C VAL A 242 -8.61 10.55 -33.14
N TYR A 243 -8.37 10.03 -31.92
CA TYR A 243 -7.72 10.56 -30.69
C TYR A 243 -8.72 11.14 -29.67
N ILE A 244 -8.60 10.66 -28.42
CA ILE A 244 -9.06 11.35 -27.19
C ILE A 244 -10.61 11.45 -27.02
N ASP A 245 -11.11 11.03 -25.84
CA ASP A 245 -12.54 10.89 -25.53
C ASP A 245 -13.42 12.11 -25.95
N ASP A 246 -14.18 11.97 -27.03
CA ASP A 246 -15.16 12.93 -27.56
C ASP A 246 -16.61 12.53 -27.20
N LEU A 247 -17.12 12.89 -26.02
CA LEU A 247 -18.35 12.28 -25.49
C LEU A 247 -19.58 13.18 -25.28
N GLN A 248 -19.56 14.45 -25.70
CA GLN A 248 -20.78 15.27 -25.70
C GLN A 248 -20.89 16.15 -26.93
N ASP A 249 -22.11 16.22 -27.48
CA ASP A 249 -22.47 17.30 -28.39
C ASP A 249 -22.77 18.59 -27.59
N ALA A 250 -23.00 19.68 -28.31
CA ALA A 250 -23.32 20.98 -27.73
C ALA A 250 -24.61 21.00 -26.88
N ASN A 251 -25.38 19.91 -26.84
CA ASN A 251 -26.61 19.76 -26.08
C ASN A 251 -26.45 18.79 -24.89
N ASN A 252 -25.22 18.42 -24.53
CA ASN A 252 -24.92 17.58 -23.37
C ASN A 252 -25.42 16.12 -23.54
N ALA A 253 -25.60 15.65 -24.79
CA ALA A 253 -26.04 14.28 -25.09
C ALA A 253 -24.86 13.35 -25.47
N ASP A 254 -24.95 12.07 -25.08
CA ASP A 254 -23.96 11.03 -25.41
C ASP A 254 -23.88 10.81 -26.93
N VAL A 255 -22.72 11.08 -27.56
CA VAL A 255 -22.60 11.09 -29.04
C VAL A 255 -21.86 9.90 -29.68
N ALA A 256 -21.17 9.02 -28.93
CA ALA A 256 -20.37 7.96 -29.55
C ALA A 256 -20.87 6.52 -29.26
N LYS A 257 -21.15 5.77 -30.33
CA LYS A 257 -21.16 4.29 -30.31
C LYS A 257 -19.71 3.80 -30.26
N ILE A 258 -19.35 3.01 -29.26
CA ILE A 258 -17.96 2.58 -29.03
C ILE A 258 -17.71 1.16 -29.52
N TYR A 259 -18.73 0.31 -29.53
CA TYR A 259 -18.60 -1.06 -30.02
C TYR A 259 -19.95 -1.64 -30.45
N ASP A 260 -20.00 -2.17 -31.67
CA ASP A 260 -21.03 -3.06 -32.22
C ASP A 260 -20.28 -4.28 -32.79
N GLY A 261 -20.23 -5.42 -32.08
CA GLY A 261 -19.43 -6.56 -32.54
C GLY A 261 -19.65 -7.92 -31.83
N PRO A 262 -19.04 -8.99 -32.38
CA PRO A 262 -19.19 -10.37 -31.89
C PRO A 262 -18.44 -10.63 -30.57
N LEU A 263 -19.06 -11.40 -29.67
CA LEU A 263 -18.48 -11.91 -28.42
C LEU A 263 -18.09 -13.39 -28.57
N TYR A 264 -16.98 -13.79 -27.96
CA TYR A 264 -16.46 -15.15 -27.99
C TYR A 264 -16.28 -15.67 -26.55
N THR A 265 -16.66 -16.92 -26.29
CA THR A 265 -16.52 -17.54 -24.95
C THR A 265 -15.35 -18.53 -24.86
N THR A 266 -14.79 -18.97 -25.99
CA THR A 266 -13.66 -19.90 -26.06
C THR A 266 -12.76 -19.57 -27.25
N ALA A 267 -11.47 -19.92 -27.16
CA ALA A 267 -10.47 -19.63 -28.21
C ALA A 267 -10.72 -20.36 -29.53
N GLY A 268 -11.44 -21.49 -29.51
CA GLY A 268 -11.79 -22.27 -30.71
C GLY A 268 -13.27 -22.20 -31.11
N GLY A 269 -14.08 -21.38 -30.44
CA GLY A 269 -15.52 -21.27 -30.71
C GLY A 269 -15.85 -20.11 -31.64
N GLY A 270 -16.89 -20.26 -32.47
CA GLY A 270 -17.50 -19.14 -33.19
C GLY A 270 -18.12 -18.10 -32.24
N PRO A 271 -18.52 -16.92 -32.75
CA PRO A 271 -19.09 -15.87 -31.93
C PRO A 271 -20.40 -16.32 -31.28
N THR A 272 -20.49 -16.22 -29.96
CA THR A 272 -21.64 -16.68 -29.18
C THR A 272 -22.78 -15.67 -29.12
N SER A 273 -22.50 -14.39 -29.38
CA SER A 273 -23.51 -13.32 -29.46
C SER A 273 -22.93 -12.08 -30.14
N PHE A 274 -23.78 -11.15 -30.54
CA PHE A 274 -23.38 -9.80 -30.96
C PHE A 274 -23.83 -8.81 -29.89
N LYS A 275 -22.91 -7.97 -29.43
CA LYS A 275 -23.22 -6.89 -28.49
C LYS A 275 -23.27 -5.58 -29.27
N THR A 276 -24.44 -4.94 -29.23
CA THR A 276 -24.68 -3.67 -29.91
C THR A 276 -25.02 -2.56 -28.92
N GLY A 277 -24.72 -1.30 -29.29
CA GLY A 277 -25.14 -0.11 -28.56
C GLY A 277 -24.32 0.20 -27.30
N ILE A 278 -23.05 -0.22 -27.22
CA ILE A 278 -22.16 0.23 -26.15
C ILE A 278 -21.86 1.72 -26.33
N LYS A 279 -22.23 2.53 -25.34
CA LYS A 279 -21.98 3.97 -25.26
C LYS A 279 -21.05 4.26 -24.07
N LYS A 280 -20.17 5.27 -24.17
CA LYS A 280 -19.57 5.91 -22.98
C LYS A 280 -20.36 7.18 -22.66
N SER A 281 -20.47 7.45 -21.37
CA SER A 281 -20.99 8.68 -20.79
C SER A 281 -19.90 9.35 -19.96
N TYR A 282 -20.13 10.57 -19.47
CA TYR A 282 -19.19 11.27 -18.58
C TYR A 282 -18.78 10.44 -17.34
N THR A 283 -19.63 9.53 -16.87
CA THR A 283 -19.33 8.68 -15.70
C THR A 283 -18.32 7.55 -15.96
N ASN A 284 -18.00 7.23 -17.22
CA ASN A 284 -17.08 6.14 -17.60
C ASN A 284 -16.00 6.56 -18.64
N SER A 285 -15.74 7.87 -18.76
CA SER A 285 -14.74 8.49 -19.63
C SER A 285 -13.40 8.78 -18.90
N THR A 286 -12.29 8.82 -19.63
CA THR A 286 -11.01 9.48 -19.25
C THR A 286 -11.14 10.93 -18.89
N GLN A 287 -12.22 11.61 -19.27
CA GLN A 287 -12.44 13.00 -18.89
C GLN A 287 -12.89 13.18 -17.42
N ARG A 288 -13.02 12.09 -16.66
CA ARG A 288 -13.19 12.18 -15.21
C ARG A 288 -11.85 12.56 -14.61
N PHE A 289 -11.80 13.78 -14.05
CA PHE A 289 -10.71 14.25 -13.21
C PHE A 289 -10.23 13.12 -12.28
N GLY A 290 -8.98 12.74 -12.44
CA GLY A 290 -8.38 11.53 -11.93
C GLY A 290 -7.05 11.78 -11.24
N PHE A 291 -6.32 10.69 -11.09
CA PHE A 291 -5.00 10.72 -10.47
C PHE A 291 -3.93 11.29 -11.42
N ASP A 292 -4.19 11.24 -12.73
CA ASP A 292 -3.37 11.81 -13.78
C ASP A 292 -3.31 13.33 -13.70
N GLU A 293 -4.44 14.03 -13.59
CA GLU A 293 -4.41 15.48 -13.32
C GLU A 293 -3.72 15.80 -12.00
N ALA A 294 -3.95 14.98 -10.96
CA ALA A 294 -3.39 15.23 -9.64
C ALA A 294 -1.85 15.12 -9.64
N ARG A 295 -1.28 14.11 -10.30
CA ARG A 295 0.17 13.94 -10.44
C ARG A 295 0.78 14.91 -11.46
N ALA A 296 0.06 15.25 -12.53
CA ALA A 296 0.49 16.32 -13.43
C ALA A 296 0.60 17.67 -12.70
N LEU A 297 -0.35 17.99 -11.82
CA LEU A 297 -0.31 19.21 -11.01
C LEU A 297 0.88 19.22 -10.06
N GLN A 298 1.16 18.11 -9.38
CA GLN A 298 2.36 18.00 -8.55
C GLN A 298 3.63 18.17 -9.38
N GLY A 299 3.73 17.47 -10.51
CA GLY A 299 4.89 17.55 -11.40
C GLY A 299 5.14 18.98 -11.87
N PHE A 300 4.11 19.68 -12.34
CA PHE A 300 4.23 21.07 -12.76
C PHE A 300 4.60 22.00 -11.61
N ALA A 301 3.96 21.89 -10.46
CA ALA A 301 4.26 22.73 -9.29
C ALA A 301 5.70 22.50 -8.78
N ARG A 302 6.18 21.25 -8.79
CA ARG A 302 7.59 20.93 -8.48
C ARG A 302 8.55 21.40 -9.56
N GLY A 303 8.17 21.33 -10.83
CA GLY A 303 8.89 21.95 -11.93
C GLY A 303 9.07 23.46 -11.73
N MET A 304 8.04 24.16 -11.25
CA MET A 304 8.15 25.59 -10.93
C MET A 304 9.11 25.84 -9.74
N GLN A 305 9.10 25.00 -8.70
CA GLN A 305 10.10 25.07 -7.62
C GLN A 305 11.52 24.83 -8.14
N MET A 306 11.69 23.88 -9.07
CA MET A 306 12.96 23.65 -9.75
C MET A 306 13.43 24.90 -10.52
N MET A 307 12.53 25.60 -11.22
CA MET A 307 12.88 26.86 -11.88
C MET A 307 13.17 27.99 -10.89
N GLN A 308 12.53 28.02 -9.72
CA GLN A 308 12.87 28.93 -8.63
C GLN A 308 14.30 28.70 -8.13
N LYS A 309 14.66 27.43 -7.88
CA LYS A 309 16.04 27.05 -7.51
C LYS A 309 17.03 27.43 -8.61
N ARG A 310 16.74 27.11 -9.88
CA ARG A 310 17.58 27.48 -11.03
C ARG A 310 17.83 28.99 -11.07
N ALA A 311 16.78 29.80 -10.91
CA ALA A 311 16.89 31.25 -10.87
C ALA A 311 17.79 31.73 -9.74
N HIS A 312 17.69 31.11 -8.56
CA HIS A 312 18.54 31.42 -7.42
C HIS A 312 20.02 31.11 -7.71
N GLU A 313 20.30 29.94 -8.30
CA GLU A 313 21.65 29.49 -8.63
C GLU A 313 22.30 30.32 -9.75
N THR A 314 21.52 30.75 -10.75
CA THR A 314 22.02 31.48 -11.93
C THR A 314 21.94 33.01 -11.80
N GLY A 315 21.37 33.54 -10.71
CA GLY A 315 21.13 34.98 -10.54
C GLY A 315 19.98 35.52 -11.41
N GLY A 316 19.08 34.64 -11.86
CA GLY A 316 17.92 34.96 -12.69
C GLY A 316 17.75 34.00 -13.87
N LEU A 317 16.52 33.88 -14.37
CA LEU A 317 16.21 33.07 -15.55
C LEU A 317 16.44 33.87 -16.84
N SER A 318 17.06 33.24 -17.83
CA SER A 318 17.28 33.83 -19.15
C SER A 318 17.24 32.75 -20.24
N GLY A 319 17.18 33.18 -21.51
CA GLY A 319 17.18 32.26 -22.64
C GLY A 319 16.13 31.16 -22.54
N ASP A 320 16.54 29.92 -22.77
CA ASP A 320 15.66 28.76 -22.77
C ASP A 320 15.06 28.44 -21.39
N ASP A 321 15.80 28.68 -20.30
CA ASP A 321 15.30 28.50 -18.93
C ASP A 321 14.14 29.46 -18.63
N LEU A 322 14.20 30.70 -19.12
CA LEU A 322 13.09 31.64 -19.00
C LEU A 322 11.85 31.19 -19.79
N VAL A 323 12.05 30.68 -21.01
CA VAL A 323 10.95 30.18 -21.86
C VAL A 323 10.31 28.96 -21.22
N PHE A 324 11.10 28.04 -20.68
CA PHE A 324 10.60 26.87 -19.98
C PHE A 324 9.85 27.21 -18.69
N ALA A 325 10.31 28.21 -17.92
CA ALA A 325 9.58 28.68 -16.74
C ALA A 325 8.21 29.29 -17.08
N LYS A 326 8.11 30.08 -18.17
CA LYS A 326 6.81 30.55 -18.69
C LYS A 326 5.92 29.39 -19.10
N PHE A 327 6.49 28.39 -19.77
CA PHE A 327 5.76 27.21 -20.21
C PHE A 327 5.18 26.42 -19.03
N LEU A 328 5.96 26.21 -17.96
CA LEU A 328 5.48 25.55 -16.75
C LEU A 328 4.40 26.36 -16.04
N GLU A 329 4.61 27.66 -15.81
CA GLU A 329 3.62 28.49 -15.13
C GLU A 329 2.28 28.49 -15.88
N ASN A 330 2.31 28.64 -17.21
CA ASN A 330 1.11 28.62 -18.04
C ASN A 330 0.34 27.30 -17.93
N ASN A 331 1.02 26.15 -18.06
CA ASN A 331 0.37 24.84 -17.93
C ASN A 331 -0.14 24.58 -16.50
N THR A 332 0.57 25.06 -15.48
CA THR A 332 0.13 24.96 -14.08
C THR A 332 -1.13 25.79 -13.85
N ASN A 333 -1.19 27.02 -14.35
CA ASN A 333 -2.34 27.90 -14.25
C ASN A 333 -3.59 27.22 -14.83
N ARG A 334 -3.49 26.68 -16.05
CA ARG A 334 -4.58 25.95 -16.72
C ARG A 334 -5.09 24.79 -15.90
N LEU A 335 -4.18 23.96 -15.40
CA LEU A 335 -4.54 22.78 -14.63
C LEU A 335 -5.23 23.17 -13.32
N ILE A 336 -4.76 24.20 -12.62
CA ILE A 336 -5.42 24.73 -11.42
C ILE A 336 -6.82 25.30 -11.76
N ARG A 337 -6.96 26.01 -12.88
CA ARG A 337 -8.26 26.50 -13.36
C ARG A 337 -9.22 25.36 -13.66
N TYR A 338 -8.73 24.24 -14.18
CA TYR A 338 -9.53 23.04 -14.36
C TYR A 338 -9.91 22.40 -13.01
N VAL A 339 -8.98 22.30 -12.06
CA VAL A 339 -9.26 21.84 -10.68
C VAL A 339 -10.34 22.70 -10.01
N GLN A 340 -10.37 24.02 -10.26
CA GLN A 340 -11.41 24.93 -9.73
C GLN A 340 -12.83 24.60 -10.22
N THR A 341 -12.97 23.90 -11.36
CA THR A 341 -14.28 23.45 -11.85
C THR A 341 -14.81 22.21 -11.13
N ARG A 342 -14.03 21.63 -10.21
CA ARG A 342 -14.34 20.36 -9.54
C ARG A 342 -14.84 20.58 -8.11
N SER A 343 -15.74 19.71 -7.66
CA SER A 343 -16.17 19.68 -6.26
C SER A 343 -15.09 19.03 -5.39
N MET A 344 -14.31 19.86 -4.69
CA MET A 344 -13.21 19.41 -3.82
C MET A 344 -13.68 18.51 -2.67
N ASN A 345 -14.92 18.68 -2.21
CA ASN A 345 -15.53 17.88 -1.15
C ASN A 345 -15.79 16.42 -1.55
N THR A 346 -15.72 16.10 -2.85
CA THR A 346 -16.04 14.77 -3.39
C THR A 346 -14.83 13.98 -3.87
N LEU A 347 -13.63 14.59 -3.87
CA LEU A 347 -12.42 13.87 -4.25
C LEU A 347 -12.09 12.83 -3.20
N ASP A 348 -11.74 11.61 -3.61
CA ASP A 348 -11.28 10.53 -2.71
C ASP A 348 -9.96 10.91 -1.99
N SER A 349 -9.57 10.17 -0.96
CA SER A 349 -8.38 10.46 -0.14
C SER A 349 -7.08 10.49 -0.95
N LYS A 350 -6.96 9.60 -1.93
CA LYS A 350 -5.81 9.45 -2.82
C LYS A 350 -5.70 10.62 -3.80
N ILE A 351 -6.77 10.95 -4.55
CA ILE A 351 -6.76 12.09 -5.48
C ILE A 351 -6.68 13.40 -4.70
N GLY A 352 -7.47 13.55 -3.64
CA GLY A 352 -7.55 14.78 -2.85
C GLY A 352 -6.23 15.16 -2.19
N SER A 353 -5.51 14.18 -1.61
CA SER A 353 -4.18 14.42 -1.05
C SER A 353 -3.17 14.81 -2.14
N ALA A 354 -3.23 14.18 -3.31
CA ALA A 354 -2.33 14.51 -4.39
C ALA A 354 -2.57 15.92 -4.97
N VAL A 355 -3.82 16.34 -5.14
CA VAL A 355 -4.17 17.70 -5.56
C VAL A 355 -3.77 18.72 -4.49
N LEU A 356 -3.98 18.41 -3.21
CA LEU A 356 -3.60 19.28 -2.10
C LEU A 356 -2.09 19.56 -2.11
N VAL A 357 -1.25 18.53 -2.31
CA VAL A 357 0.21 18.70 -2.45
C VAL A 357 0.54 19.67 -3.59
N GLY A 358 -0.04 19.46 -4.78
CA GLY A 358 0.23 20.29 -5.95
C GLY A 358 -0.19 21.75 -5.76
N LEU A 359 -1.35 22.01 -5.14
CA LEU A 359 -1.81 23.36 -4.81
C LEU A 359 -0.91 24.03 -3.76
N VAL A 360 -0.49 23.29 -2.73
CA VAL A 360 0.44 23.78 -1.71
C VAL A 360 1.78 24.16 -2.33
N ASP A 361 2.33 23.30 -3.20
CA ASP A 361 3.60 23.56 -3.87
C ASP A 361 3.52 24.76 -4.83
N TYR A 362 2.42 24.89 -5.57
CA TYR A 362 2.15 26.08 -6.38
C TYR A 362 2.04 27.34 -5.53
N TYR A 363 1.29 27.29 -4.43
CA TYR A 363 1.13 28.44 -3.53
C TYR A 363 2.46 28.87 -2.92
N ARG A 364 3.29 27.93 -2.48
CA ARG A 364 4.65 28.20 -1.96
C ARG A 364 5.51 28.97 -2.96
N VAL A 365 5.47 28.58 -4.24
CA VAL A 365 6.24 29.26 -5.29
C VAL A 365 5.66 30.62 -5.60
N MET A 366 4.36 30.70 -5.89
CA MET A 366 3.76 31.91 -6.46
C MET A 366 3.43 32.99 -5.44
N TYR A 367 3.13 32.59 -4.20
CA TYR A 367 2.57 33.46 -3.17
C TYR A 367 3.30 33.37 -1.82
N GLY A 368 4.30 32.49 -1.73
CA GLY A 368 5.12 32.31 -0.54
C GLY A 368 6.58 32.70 -0.76
N THR A 369 7.41 32.27 0.17
CA THR A 369 8.87 32.28 0.03
C THR A 369 9.40 30.88 0.32
N SER A 370 10.50 30.53 -0.33
CA SER A 370 11.24 29.30 -0.05
C SER A 370 12.67 29.63 0.33
N GLU A 371 13.48 28.62 0.61
CA GLU A 371 14.93 28.75 0.80
C GLU A 371 15.65 29.36 -0.41
N TYR A 372 15.04 29.33 -1.60
CA TYR A 372 15.54 29.95 -2.82
C TYR A 372 15.07 31.41 -3.02
N GLY A 373 14.33 31.98 -2.06
CA GLY A 373 13.78 33.33 -2.11
C GLY A 373 12.40 33.42 -2.74
N ALA A 374 12.02 34.60 -3.24
CA ALA A 374 10.75 34.81 -3.94
C ALA A 374 10.88 34.40 -5.41
N TYR A 375 9.91 33.66 -5.94
CA TYR A 375 9.84 33.38 -7.37
C TYR A 375 9.29 34.60 -8.10
N VAL A 376 10.10 35.19 -8.99
CA VAL A 376 9.64 36.24 -9.88
C VAL A 376 8.93 35.58 -11.05
N SER A 377 7.60 35.63 -11.04
CA SER A 377 6.81 35.07 -12.13
C SER A 377 7.21 35.69 -13.48
N PRO A 378 7.55 34.87 -14.50
CA PRO A 378 7.91 35.36 -15.82
C PRO A 378 6.70 35.70 -16.71
N LEU A 379 5.48 35.49 -16.22
CA LEU A 379 4.23 35.81 -16.92
C LEU A 379 3.47 36.97 -16.26
N PRO A 380 2.69 37.75 -17.01
CA PRO A 380 1.76 38.71 -16.43
C PRO A 380 0.62 37.99 -15.69
N THR A 381 -0.01 38.67 -14.72
CA THR A 381 -1.15 38.12 -13.98
C THR A 381 -2.34 37.81 -14.90
N ASN A 382 -2.60 38.70 -15.86
CA ASN A 382 -3.48 38.47 -17.00
C ASN A 382 -2.62 38.02 -18.19
N SER A 383 -2.81 36.79 -18.66
CA SER A 383 -1.96 36.19 -19.70
C SER A 383 -1.97 36.97 -21.02
N ASN A 384 -2.95 37.87 -21.20
CA ASN A 384 -3.28 38.55 -22.45
C ASN A 384 -3.57 37.57 -23.60
N THR A 385 -3.84 36.31 -23.28
CA THR A 385 -4.34 35.32 -24.22
C THR A 385 -5.85 35.44 -24.33
N ALA A 386 -6.43 34.79 -25.35
CA ALA A 386 -7.89 34.73 -25.46
C ALA A 386 -8.52 33.86 -24.35
N GLU A 387 -7.73 33.03 -23.67
CA GLU A 387 -8.18 32.07 -22.68
C GLU A 387 -7.96 32.55 -21.24
N THR A 388 -9.04 32.68 -20.49
CA THR A 388 -8.98 32.94 -19.04
C THR A 388 -8.40 31.77 -18.23
N SER A 389 -8.23 30.59 -18.84
CA SER A 389 -7.55 29.45 -18.21
C SER A 389 -6.03 29.65 -18.10
N ASP A 390 -5.44 30.57 -18.86
CA ASP A 390 -4.02 30.88 -18.78
C ASP A 390 -3.70 31.92 -17.67
N ASP A 391 -4.72 32.67 -17.25
CA ASP A 391 -4.61 33.70 -16.20
C ASP A 391 -4.24 33.10 -14.86
N ARG A 392 -3.30 33.76 -14.17
CA ARG A 392 -2.81 33.33 -12.85
C ARG A 392 -3.97 33.14 -11.87
N PRO A 393 -4.14 31.94 -11.29
CA PRO A 393 -5.15 31.68 -10.26
C PRO A 393 -4.99 32.62 -9.06
N VAL A 394 -6.04 33.34 -8.68
CA VAL A 394 -6.03 34.30 -7.57
C VAL A 394 -5.61 33.65 -6.25
N GLN A 395 -4.71 34.30 -5.51
CA GLN A 395 -4.14 33.80 -4.25
C GLN A 395 -5.20 33.33 -3.23
N THR A 396 -6.24 34.14 -2.99
CA THR A 396 -7.32 33.82 -2.04
C THR A 396 -8.13 32.61 -2.48
N THR A 397 -8.37 32.46 -3.79
CA THR A 397 -9.04 31.28 -4.34
C THR A 397 -8.20 30.03 -4.11
N VAL A 398 -6.90 30.06 -4.42
CA VAL A 398 -6.01 28.90 -4.21
C VAL A 398 -5.94 28.51 -2.73
N MET A 399 -5.82 29.48 -1.81
CA MET A 399 -5.85 29.19 -0.37
C MET A 399 -7.18 28.57 0.08
N SER A 400 -8.32 29.05 -0.44
CA SER A 400 -9.64 28.46 -0.17
C SER A 400 -9.74 27.00 -0.64
N MET A 401 -9.15 26.68 -1.80
CA MET A 401 -9.06 25.30 -2.30
C MET A 401 -8.23 24.41 -1.38
N ILE A 402 -7.08 24.91 -0.94
CA ILE A 402 -6.18 24.24 0.02
C ILE A 402 -6.93 23.95 1.33
N ASP A 403 -7.61 24.94 1.90
CA ASP A 403 -8.35 24.81 3.17
C ASP A 403 -9.52 23.84 3.06
N THR A 404 -10.24 23.86 1.93
CA THR A 404 -11.33 22.93 1.64
C THR A 404 -10.80 21.50 1.57
N LEU A 405 -9.76 21.25 0.77
CA LEU A 405 -9.18 19.92 0.62
C LEU A 405 -8.57 19.41 1.92
N ALA A 406 -7.84 20.24 2.66
CA ALA A 406 -7.30 19.86 3.95
C ALA A 406 -8.41 19.45 4.94
N THR A 407 -9.55 20.15 4.92
CA THR A 407 -10.73 19.80 5.72
C THR A 407 -11.33 18.47 5.27
N THR A 408 -11.52 18.27 3.96
CA THR A 408 -12.02 17.01 3.38
C THR A 408 -11.10 15.83 3.67
N MET A 409 -9.78 16.00 3.65
CA MET A 409 -8.83 14.93 4.00
C MET A 409 -8.92 14.57 5.48
N LYS A 410 -8.97 15.57 6.37
CA LYS A 410 -9.16 15.35 7.80
C LYS A 410 -10.46 14.60 8.10
N SER A 411 -11.56 14.89 7.39
CA SER A 411 -12.83 14.20 7.61
C SER A 411 -12.83 12.71 7.23
N LYS A 412 -11.83 12.26 6.47
CA LYS A 412 -11.68 10.86 6.06
C LYS A 412 -10.84 10.03 7.01
N GLN A 413 -10.30 10.65 8.06
CA GLN A 413 -9.54 9.92 9.05
C GLN A 413 -10.48 9.07 9.91
N PHE A 414 -10.32 7.76 9.81
CA PHE A 414 -11.07 6.79 10.58
C PHE A 414 -10.61 6.79 12.02
N ARG A 415 -11.57 6.80 12.95
CA ARG A 415 -11.32 6.76 14.40
C ARG A 415 -11.96 5.49 14.95
N SER A 416 -11.14 4.54 15.39
CA SER A 416 -11.58 3.28 15.99
C SER A 416 -10.74 2.94 17.22
N ALA A 417 -11.17 1.96 18.01
CA ALA A 417 -10.39 1.44 19.13
C ALA A 417 -9.44 0.28 18.72
N ASP A 418 -9.40 -0.06 17.44
CA ASP A 418 -8.65 -1.19 16.91
C ASP A 418 -7.50 -0.76 16.00
N TRP A 419 -6.82 -1.74 15.39
CA TRP A 419 -5.66 -1.55 14.55
C TRP A 419 -5.89 -0.66 13.31
N ARG A 420 -7.14 -0.35 12.94
CA ARG A 420 -7.48 0.53 11.79
C ARG A 420 -7.46 2.01 12.16
N ASN A 421 -7.26 2.33 13.43
CA ASN A 421 -7.39 3.68 13.94
C ASN A 421 -6.35 4.61 13.31
N GLY A 422 -6.81 5.68 12.65
CA GLY A 422 -5.95 6.69 12.03
C GLY A 422 -5.78 6.57 10.52
N ILE A 423 -6.31 5.53 9.86
CA ILE A 423 -6.31 5.44 8.38
C ILE A 423 -7.11 6.57 7.75
N PHE A 424 -6.70 7.03 6.58
CA PHE A 424 -7.55 7.83 5.71
C PHE A 424 -8.33 6.89 4.79
N ILE A 425 -9.65 6.82 4.96
CA ILE A 425 -10.51 5.86 4.25
C ILE A 425 -11.72 6.56 3.62
N ASP A 426 -12.01 6.20 2.37
CA ASP A 426 -13.16 6.72 1.63
C ASP A 426 -14.42 5.87 1.84
N ASP A 427 -14.27 4.55 1.89
CA ASP A 427 -15.37 3.59 2.03
C ASP A 427 -15.33 2.90 3.40
N ALA A 428 -15.55 3.68 4.46
CA ALA A 428 -15.66 3.14 5.82
C ALA A 428 -16.87 2.21 5.99
N ASN A 429 -17.93 2.39 5.20
CA ASN A 429 -19.12 1.53 5.29
C ASN A 429 -18.85 0.14 4.72
N GLY A 430 -18.21 0.06 3.54
CA GLY A 430 -17.77 -1.20 2.95
C GLY A 430 -16.51 -1.77 3.60
N GLY A 431 -15.78 -0.96 4.37
CA GLY A 431 -14.54 -1.34 5.00
C GLY A 431 -13.41 -1.59 4.01
N ASN A 432 -13.42 -0.84 2.91
CA ASN A 432 -12.44 -0.97 1.84
C ASN A 432 -11.44 0.19 1.91
N TRP A 433 -10.16 -0.17 1.99
CA TRP A 433 -9.06 0.77 2.00
C TRP A 433 -7.95 0.24 1.10
N ASP A 434 -7.29 1.15 0.41
CA ASP A 434 -6.12 0.84 -0.40
C ASP A 434 -5.02 1.84 -0.05
N ALA A 435 -3.83 1.30 0.17
CA ALA A 435 -2.65 2.05 0.52
C ALA A 435 -2.07 2.83 -0.68
N TRP A 436 -2.46 2.47 -1.90
CA TRP A 436 -1.94 3.02 -3.14
C TRP A 436 -2.07 4.55 -3.20
N GLY A 437 -0.92 5.25 -3.28
CA GLY A 437 -0.87 6.70 -3.48
C GLY A 437 -1.48 7.54 -2.36
N GLN A 438 -1.59 7.00 -1.15
CA GLN A 438 -2.18 7.68 0.01
C GLN A 438 -1.23 8.71 0.62
N LEU A 439 -1.24 9.93 0.08
CA LEU A 439 -0.37 11.03 0.52
C LEU A 439 -0.95 11.87 1.67
N GLY A 440 -1.90 11.35 2.45
CA GLY A 440 -2.62 12.12 3.49
C GLY A 440 -1.70 12.78 4.53
N ILE A 441 -0.74 12.03 5.09
CA ILE A 441 0.25 12.57 6.03
C ILE A 441 1.09 13.65 5.35
N TYR A 442 1.64 13.33 4.18
CA TYR A 442 2.50 14.22 3.41
C TYR A 442 1.77 15.54 3.06
N ALA A 443 0.55 15.46 2.56
CA ALA A 443 -0.25 16.62 2.16
C ALA A 443 -0.59 17.53 3.35
N LEU A 444 -1.01 16.97 4.49
CA LEU A 444 -1.35 17.74 5.68
C LEU A 444 -0.12 18.38 6.33
N ALA A 445 0.98 17.63 6.48
CA ALA A 445 2.25 18.15 7.01
C ALA A 445 2.82 19.26 6.13
N ARG A 446 2.78 19.08 4.81
CA ARG A 446 3.25 20.09 3.85
C ARG A 446 2.39 21.35 3.85
N THR A 447 1.07 21.19 4.02
CA THR A 447 0.14 22.32 4.20
C THR A 447 0.46 23.10 5.48
N TYR A 448 0.78 22.39 6.58
CA TYR A 448 1.22 23.02 7.82
C TYR A 448 2.50 23.84 7.59
N SER A 449 3.56 23.22 7.05
CA SER A 449 4.83 23.89 6.74
C SER A 449 4.63 25.15 5.88
N MET A 450 3.80 25.07 4.85
CA MET A 450 3.45 26.23 4.02
C MET A 450 2.79 27.33 4.84
N LYS A 451 1.78 27.02 5.65
CA LYS A 451 1.07 28.02 6.45
C LYS A 451 1.99 28.73 7.46
N ILE A 452 2.90 27.98 8.10
CA ILE A 452 3.92 28.58 8.98
C ILE A 452 4.84 29.52 8.20
N ASN A 453 5.32 29.09 7.03
CA ASN A 453 6.23 29.90 6.21
C ASN A 453 5.61 31.21 5.70
N ILE A 454 4.28 31.28 5.57
CA ILE A 454 3.57 32.52 5.21
C ILE A 454 3.10 33.33 6.43
N GLY A 455 3.58 32.98 7.64
CA GLY A 455 3.36 33.74 8.87
C GLY A 455 2.07 33.40 9.62
N ALA A 456 1.41 32.27 9.32
CA ALA A 456 0.27 31.82 10.12
C ALA A 456 0.72 31.44 11.53
N ASN A 457 -0.09 31.73 12.53
CA ASN A 457 0.20 31.39 13.91
C ASN A 457 0.07 29.87 14.12
N PRO A 458 1.13 29.16 14.56
CA PRO A 458 1.08 27.71 14.76
C PRO A 458 0.04 27.26 15.78
N ALA A 459 -0.33 28.12 16.73
CA ALA A 459 -1.34 27.84 17.76
C ALA A 459 -2.79 28.00 17.26
N ASP A 460 -3.03 28.56 16.07
CA ASP A 460 -4.38 28.69 15.53
C ASP A 460 -4.95 27.30 15.25
N ALA A 461 -6.16 27.03 15.74
CA ALA A 461 -6.76 25.68 15.69
C ALA A 461 -6.84 25.10 14.26
N SER A 462 -7.09 25.94 13.25
CA SER A 462 -7.13 25.53 11.85
C SER A 462 -5.75 25.11 11.32
N VAL A 463 -4.67 25.70 11.83
CA VAL A 463 -3.27 25.40 11.49
C VAL A 463 -2.78 24.20 12.31
N ALA A 464 -2.90 24.26 13.64
CA ALA A 464 -2.49 23.20 14.56
C ALA A 464 -3.10 21.85 14.20
N SER A 465 -4.40 21.84 13.83
CA SER A 465 -5.10 20.60 13.46
C SER A 465 -4.54 19.90 12.22
N LEU A 466 -3.83 20.59 11.32
CA LEU A 466 -3.16 19.93 10.19
C LEU A 466 -2.09 18.98 10.70
N LEU A 467 -1.27 19.46 11.63
CA LEU A 467 -0.21 18.69 12.25
C LEU A 467 -0.77 17.59 13.16
N ASP A 468 -1.85 17.86 13.90
CA ASP A 468 -2.50 16.85 14.76
C ASP A 468 -3.05 15.66 13.98
N TYR A 469 -3.72 15.89 12.85
CA TYR A 469 -4.29 14.80 12.05
C TYR A 469 -3.19 14.01 11.35
N ALA A 470 -2.14 14.67 10.85
CA ALA A 470 -0.98 14.01 10.25
C ALA A 470 -0.25 13.15 11.28
N ALA A 471 0.05 13.71 12.46
CA ALA A 471 0.66 13.00 13.58
C ALA A 471 -0.20 11.84 14.07
N TYR A 472 -1.52 12.03 14.17
CA TYR A 472 -2.41 10.97 14.61
C TYR A 472 -2.41 9.77 13.67
N ALA A 473 -2.44 9.98 12.35
CA ALA A 473 -2.30 8.91 11.37
C ALA A 473 -0.94 8.22 11.50
N ALA A 474 0.13 9.03 11.58
CA ALA A 474 1.49 8.55 11.73
C ALA A 474 1.70 7.75 13.01
N ASP A 475 1.00 8.05 14.10
CA ASP A 475 1.18 7.36 15.39
C ASP A 475 0.25 6.16 15.55
N SER A 476 -1.00 6.30 15.11
CA SER A 476 -2.06 5.33 15.41
C SER A 476 -2.14 4.20 14.39
N PHE A 477 -1.83 4.50 13.13
CA PHE A 477 -1.88 3.53 12.04
C PHE A 477 -0.51 3.28 11.45
N TYR A 478 0.08 4.27 10.77
CA TYR A 478 1.30 4.06 9.99
C TYR A 478 2.55 3.81 10.86
N GLY A 479 2.55 4.33 12.09
CA GLY A 479 3.53 4.04 13.12
C GLY A 479 3.27 2.73 13.85
N VAL A 480 2.12 2.10 13.64
CA VAL A 480 1.87 0.70 14.03
C VAL A 480 2.19 -0.23 12.85
N GLU A 481 1.97 0.20 11.61
CA GLU A 481 2.39 -0.52 10.39
C GLU A 481 3.91 -0.56 10.21
N ALA A 482 4.60 0.54 10.52
CA ALA A 482 6.05 0.58 10.63
C ALA A 482 6.55 -0.29 11.80
N TYR A 483 5.66 -0.68 12.72
CA TYR A 483 5.96 -1.40 13.96
C TYR A 483 5.04 -2.60 14.22
N HIS A 484 4.76 -3.46 13.23
CA HIS A 484 4.47 -4.88 13.51
C HIS A 484 5.73 -5.65 14.03
N TYR A 485 6.52 -4.92 14.83
CA TYR A 485 7.47 -5.36 15.83
C TYR A 485 6.69 -5.49 17.14
N ALA A 486 6.40 -6.70 17.58
CA ALA A 486 5.88 -6.91 18.93
C ALA A 486 6.93 -6.40 19.93
N VAL A 487 6.58 -5.53 20.88
CA VAL A 487 7.54 -5.22 21.94
C VAL A 487 6.86 -5.04 23.28
N PRO A 488 7.42 -5.67 24.31
CA PRO A 488 7.84 -4.84 25.45
C PRO A 488 9.36 -4.89 25.66
N GLY A 489 10.04 -3.74 25.55
CA GLY A 489 11.45 -3.56 25.99
C GLY A 489 12.53 -3.23 24.96
N ALA A 490 12.20 -2.90 23.71
CA ALA A 490 13.09 -2.64 22.56
C ALA A 490 13.69 -3.90 21.91
N ASN A 491 13.20 -4.29 20.72
CA ASN A 491 13.91 -4.99 19.63
C ASN A 491 13.00 -5.30 18.41
N ASN A 492 13.56 -5.17 17.20
CA ASN A 492 12.89 -5.17 15.88
C ASN A 492 12.60 -6.59 15.32
N VAL A 493 11.70 -7.33 15.95
CA VAL A 493 11.32 -8.69 15.56
C VAL A 493 10.27 -8.73 14.45
N ARG A 494 10.54 -9.42 13.33
CA ARG A 494 9.52 -9.74 12.31
C ARG A 494 8.41 -10.63 12.90
N THR A 495 7.21 -10.09 13.11
CA THR A 495 6.07 -10.88 13.60
C THR A 495 4.83 -10.86 12.71
N LYS A 496 4.57 -9.77 11.94
CA LYS A 496 3.59 -9.70 10.83
C LYS A 496 4.03 -8.64 9.80
N GLU A 497 3.65 -8.81 8.53
CA GLU A 497 3.92 -7.84 7.45
C GLU A 497 3.06 -6.57 7.58
N ARG A 498 3.38 -5.48 6.84
CA ARG A 498 2.51 -4.28 6.83
C ARG A 498 1.26 -4.53 5.98
N ILE A 499 0.27 -3.66 6.15
CA ILE A 499 -1.04 -3.77 5.52
C ILE A 499 -0.97 -2.99 4.21
N THR A 500 -1.22 -3.63 3.07
CA THR A 500 -1.25 -2.95 1.76
C THR A 500 -2.65 -2.57 1.32
N GLY A 501 -3.67 -3.06 2.02
CA GLY A 501 -5.07 -2.83 1.70
C GLY A 501 -5.97 -3.45 2.73
N ILE A 502 -7.23 -3.09 2.71
CA ILE A 502 -8.29 -3.67 3.52
C ILE A 502 -9.47 -3.94 2.58
N SER A 503 -10.00 -5.15 2.62
CA SER A 503 -11.19 -5.54 1.85
C SER A 503 -12.23 -6.09 2.81
N GLY A 504 -13.40 -5.45 2.90
CA GLY A 504 -14.44 -5.85 3.85
C GLY A 504 -13.94 -5.91 5.29
N TRP A 505 -13.12 -4.93 5.69
CA TRP A 505 -12.42 -4.87 6.98
C TRP A 505 -11.36 -5.95 7.26
N SER A 506 -11.09 -6.82 6.29
CA SER A 506 -9.99 -7.80 6.37
C SER A 506 -8.70 -7.19 5.82
N ALA A 507 -7.64 -7.22 6.63
CA ALA A 507 -6.32 -6.74 6.23
C ALA A 507 -5.71 -7.61 5.11
N LEU A 508 -5.12 -6.95 4.12
CA LEU A 508 -4.26 -7.53 3.09
C LEU A 508 -2.81 -7.18 3.43
N TYR A 509 -1.89 -8.14 3.35
CA TYR A 509 -0.49 -8.00 3.78
C TYR A 509 0.51 -8.02 2.62
N HIS A 510 1.74 -7.55 2.89
CA HIS A 510 2.82 -7.39 1.89
C HIS A 510 3.16 -8.63 1.05
N THR A 511 3.05 -9.85 1.58
CA THR A 511 3.28 -11.11 0.84
C THR A 511 2.34 -11.26 -0.35
N ASN A 512 1.25 -10.49 -0.38
CA ASN A 512 0.18 -10.62 -1.35
C ASN A 512 -0.04 -9.34 -2.18
N SER A 513 0.94 -8.43 -2.28
CA SER A 513 0.76 -7.17 -3.03
C SER A 513 1.88 -6.83 -4.01
N ALA A 514 1.50 -6.75 -5.29
CA ALA A 514 2.31 -6.28 -6.40
C ALA A 514 2.39 -4.74 -6.51
N GLN A 515 1.85 -3.99 -5.55
CA GLN A 515 1.78 -2.53 -5.57
C GLN A 515 2.33 -1.91 -4.28
N ILE A 516 3.41 -2.47 -3.77
CA ILE A 516 3.95 -2.10 -2.45
C ILE A 516 4.86 -0.87 -2.47
N ALA A 517 5.56 -0.61 -3.59
CA ALA A 517 6.47 0.53 -3.72
C ALA A 517 5.78 1.88 -3.41
N TYR A 518 4.58 2.06 -3.96
CA TYR A 518 3.66 3.20 -3.80
C TYR A 518 3.26 3.48 -2.35
N HIS A 519 3.01 2.40 -1.59
CA HIS A 519 2.63 2.55 -0.20
C HIS A 519 3.83 3.02 0.61
N ASN A 520 4.97 2.34 0.44
CA ASN A 520 6.18 2.66 1.17
C ASN A 520 6.70 4.05 0.84
N SER A 521 6.61 4.49 -0.43
CA SER A 521 6.97 5.86 -0.82
C SER A 521 6.09 6.85 -0.07
N SER A 522 4.75 6.69 -0.11
CA SER A 522 3.82 7.60 0.56
C SER A 522 4.10 7.76 2.06
N ILE A 523 4.48 6.67 2.75
CA ILE A 523 4.88 6.72 4.16
C ILE A 523 6.25 7.40 4.34
N VAL A 524 7.26 7.06 3.53
CA VAL A 524 8.60 7.69 3.60
C VAL A 524 8.48 9.20 3.46
N LEU A 525 7.79 9.66 2.41
CA LEU A 525 7.55 11.07 2.14
C LEU A 525 6.74 11.73 3.27
N GLY A 526 5.67 11.05 3.73
CA GLY A 526 4.82 11.54 4.81
C GLY A 526 5.58 11.75 6.11
N LEU A 527 6.35 10.76 6.56
CA LEU A 527 7.11 10.82 7.81
C LEU A 527 8.26 11.83 7.75
N GLU A 528 8.93 11.95 6.59
CA GLU A 528 9.96 12.97 6.40
C GLU A 528 9.38 14.39 6.49
N GLU A 529 8.32 14.68 5.73
CA GLU A 529 7.67 16.01 5.75
C GLU A 529 7.06 16.29 7.11
N LEU A 530 6.49 15.29 7.78
CA LEU A 530 5.97 15.43 9.14
C LEU A 530 7.07 15.81 10.14
N ALA A 531 8.27 15.21 10.02
CA ALA A 531 9.40 15.59 10.85
C ALA A 531 9.80 17.06 10.62
N ARG A 532 9.88 17.49 9.36
CA ARG A 532 10.17 18.90 8.99
C ARG A 532 9.10 19.86 9.53
N ALA A 533 7.82 19.51 9.39
CA ALA A 533 6.69 20.26 9.91
C ALA A 533 6.74 20.40 11.44
N TYR A 534 7.09 19.33 12.16
CA TYR A 534 7.28 19.40 13.62
C TYR A 534 8.41 20.36 14.00
N LEU A 535 9.55 20.34 13.32
CA LEU A 535 10.69 21.20 13.65
C LEU A 535 10.37 22.70 13.58
N VAL A 536 9.50 23.10 12.64
CA VAL A 536 9.03 24.48 12.49
C VAL A 536 7.80 24.80 13.36
N SER A 537 7.28 23.84 14.13
CA SER A 537 6.17 24.06 15.07
C SER A 537 6.60 24.74 16.37
N ASP A 538 5.60 25.17 17.14
CA ASP A 538 5.71 25.70 18.50
C ASP A 538 5.63 24.63 19.60
N ARG A 539 5.53 23.34 19.23
CA ARG A 539 5.39 22.24 20.19
C ARG A 539 6.67 22.02 20.99
N ALA A 540 6.53 21.80 22.30
CA ALA A 540 7.66 21.57 23.19
C ALA A 540 8.43 20.26 22.88
N ASP A 541 7.74 19.24 22.36
CA ASP A 541 8.28 17.92 22.04
C ASP A 541 8.82 17.79 20.61
N LYS A 542 8.89 18.90 19.86
CA LYS A 542 9.14 18.87 18.41
C LYS A 542 10.41 18.16 17.97
N VAL A 543 11.51 18.31 18.73
CA VAL A 543 12.79 17.66 18.40
C VAL A 543 12.67 16.15 18.59
N THR A 544 12.08 15.72 19.71
CA THR A 544 11.86 14.30 20.01
C THR A 544 10.92 13.65 18.98
N ARG A 545 9.82 14.33 18.64
CA ARG A 545 8.85 13.83 17.65
C ARG A 545 9.44 13.76 16.25
N ALA A 546 10.16 14.79 15.81
CA ALA A 546 10.84 14.78 14.52
C ALA A 546 11.84 13.61 14.43
N ALA A 547 12.64 13.36 15.48
CA ALA A 547 13.56 12.24 15.53
C ALA A 547 12.83 10.88 15.39
N THR A 548 11.71 10.70 16.10
CA THR A 548 10.88 9.48 15.97
C THR A 548 10.39 9.26 14.54
N TYR A 549 9.91 10.31 13.87
CA TYR A 549 9.43 10.19 12.49
C TYR A 549 10.54 9.95 11.48
N LEU A 550 11.72 10.54 11.67
CA LEU A 550 12.89 10.27 10.82
C LEU A 550 13.37 8.82 10.95
N GLU A 551 13.35 8.25 12.16
CA GLU A 551 13.65 6.82 12.35
C GLU A 551 12.57 5.92 11.76
N GLY A 552 11.29 6.31 11.89
CA GLY A 552 10.18 5.63 11.21
C GLY A 552 10.31 5.66 9.69
N MET A 553 10.66 6.81 9.12
CA MET A 553 10.95 6.98 7.69
C MET A 553 12.08 6.03 7.25
N LYS A 554 13.20 5.98 7.99
CA LYS A 554 14.34 5.11 7.70
C LYS A 554 13.96 3.63 7.77
N SER A 555 13.17 3.23 8.77
CA SER A 555 12.60 1.89 8.88
C SER A 555 11.75 1.55 7.66
N VAL A 556 10.91 2.48 7.19
CA VAL A 556 10.06 2.28 6.01
C VAL A 556 10.88 2.17 4.72
N ALA A 557 11.81 3.10 4.51
CA ALA A 557 12.70 3.12 3.35
C ALA A 557 13.62 1.89 3.28
N SER A 558 13.99 1.32 4.43
CA SER A 558 14.87 0.13 4.47
C SER A 558 14.24 -1.09 3.78
N TRP A 559 12.91 -1.09 3.58
CA TRP A 559 12.20 -2.13 2.82
C TRP A 559 12.75 -2.29 1.40
N PHE A 560 13.06 -1.19 0.73
CA PHE A 560 13.60 -1.20 -0.63
C PHE A 560 14.99 -1.83 -0.72
N VAL A 561 15.75 -1.83 0.37
CA VAL A 561 17.17 -2.23 0.40
C VAL A 561 17.42 -3.46 1.28
N GLY A 562 16.42 -4.33 1.42
CA GLY A 562 16.58 -5.64 2.07
C GLY A 562 15.70 -5.88 3.29
N ASN A 563 15.13 -4.85 3.92
CA ASN A 563 14.21 -5.02 5.07
C ASN A 563 12.77 -5.37 4.64
N ASN A 564 12.64 -6.43 3.85
CA ASN A 564 11.39 -7.02 3.40
C ASN A 564 11.40 -8.53 3.63
N THR A 565 10.25 -9.19 3.48
CA THR A 565 10.10 -10.61 3.80
C THR A 565 10.91 -11.55 2.94
N SER A 566 11.22 -11.17 1.69
CA SER A 566 12.16 -11.94 0.85
C SER A 566 13.63 -11.69 1.17
N LEU A 567 13.97 -10.67 1.98
CA LEU A 567 15.35 -10.27 2.25
C LEU A 567 16.14 -9.88 0.99
N LEU A 568 15.43 -9.41 -0.04
CA LEU A 568 16.00 -9.05 -1.32
C LEU A 568 16.05 -7.54 -1.48
N ASP A 569 17.03 -7.05 -2.22
CA ASP A 569 17.00 -5.67 -2.70
C ASP A 569 15.83 -5.52 -3.68
N TYR A 570 14.88 -4.67 -3.31
CA TYR A 570 13.78 -4.23 -4.17
C TYR A 570 14.16 -3.01 -4.99
N TYR A 571 15.12 -2.24 -4.51
CA TYR A 571 15.85 -1.23 -5.24
C TYR A 571 17.27 -1.73 -5.54
N ASP A 572 17.56 -2.02 -6.80
CA ASP A 572 18.88 -2.43 -7.27
C ASP A 572 19.83 -1.23 -7.43
N GLY A 573 20.09 -0.54 -6.32
CA GLY A 573 21.06 0.55 -6.22
C GLY A 573 22.49 0.11 -5.89
N THR A 574 22.71 -1.21 -5.79
CA THR A 574 24.02 -1.78 -5.43
C THR A 574 25.09 -1.50 -6.49
N ALA A 575 26.37 -1.68 -6.15
CA ALA A 575 27.46 -1.44 -7.09
C ALA A 575 27.29 -2.29 -8.37
N PRO A 576 27.43 -1.69 -9.57
CA PRO A 576 27.35 -2.42 -10.82
C PRO A 576 28.35 -3.58 -10.89
N MET A 577 27.90 -4.72 -11.42
CA MET A 577 28.78 -5.86 -11.70
C MET A 577 29.06 -5.94 -13.20
N ALA A 578 30.34 -5.92 -13.58
CA ALA A 578 30.77 -5.95 -14.98
C ALA A 578 30.17 -7.16 -15.73
N GLY A 579 29.63 -6.92 -16.93
CA GLY A 579 28.99 -7.94 -17.75
C GLY A 579 27.55 -8.28 -17.35
N THR A 580 26.97 -7.60 -16.35
CA THR A 580 25.59 -7.81 -15.89
C THR A 580 24.76 -6.52 -15.94
N ASN A 581 23.46 -6.64 -15.70
CA ASN A 581 22.53 -5.52 -15.54
C ASN A 581 22.28 -5.12 -14.08
N ARG A 582 23.05 -5.65 -13.13
CA ARG A 582 22.99 -5.26 -11.71
C ARG A 582 23.47 -3.83 -11.51
N GLY A 583 22.90 -3.14 -10.53
CA GLY A 583 23.26 -1.78 -10.12
C GLY A 583 22.70 -0.69 -11.03
N ARG A 584 21.62 -0.98 -11.77
CA ARG A 584 21.01 -0.01 -12.69
C ARG A 584 19.95 0.88 -12.05
N GLY A 585 19.67 0.71 -10.76
CA GLY A 585 18.67 1.47 -10.03
C GLY A 585 17.24 1.03 -10.30
N VAL A 586 17.03 -0.25 -10.60
CA VAL A 586 15.70 -0.83 -10.85
C VAL A 586 14.93 -0.90 -9.54
N THR A 587 13.69 -0.43 -9.51
CA THR A 587 12.72 -0.76 -8.48
C THR A 587 11.80 -1.84 -8.99
N PHE A 588 11.76 -2.97 -8.29
CA PHE A 588 10.94 -4.12 -8.65
C PHE A 588 9.48 -3.95 -8.19
N ASP A 589 8.53 -4.37 -9.02
CA ASP A 589 7.09 -4.08 -8.83
C ASP A 589 6.49 -4.66 -7.54
N GLY A 590 6.94 -5.84 -7.10
CA GLY A 590 6.52 -6.33 -5.79
C GLY A 590 6.74 -7.81 -5.50
N LEU A 591 6.13 -8.22 -4.39
CA LEU A 591 6.18 -9.58 -3.85
C LEU A 591 4.92 -10.33 -4.27
N SER A 592 5.07 -11.47 -4.94
CA SER A 592 3.96 -12.42 -5.14
C SER A 592 3.82 -13.32 -3.91
N PRO A 593 2.63 -13.91 -3.67
CA PRO A 593 2.42 -14.90 -2.63
C PRO A 593 3.46 -16.03 -2.73
N GLY A 594 4.18 -16.31 -1.64
CA GLY A 594 5.23 -17.34 -1.61
C GLY A 594 6.66 -16.83 -1.83
N ALA A 595 6.92 -15.53 -1.65
CA ALA A 595 8.25 -14.91 -1.70
C ALA A 595 8.95 -14.94 -3.08
N SER A 596 8.21 -15.24 -4.15
CA SER A 596 8.68 -15.01 -5.52
C SER A 596 8.68 -13.50 -5.80
N SER A 597 9.86 -12.95 -6.07
CA SER A 597 10.01 -11.55 -6.46
C SER A 597 9.51 -11.36 -7.89
N ASN A 598 8.52 -10.50 -8.10
CA ASN A 598 8.27 -9.97 -9.43
C ASN A 598 9.42 -9.00 -9.76
N ARG A 599 10.34 -9.44 -10.62
CA ARG A 599 11.53 -8.67 -11.04
C ARG A 599 11.26 -7.76 -12.25
N ASN A 600 9.99 -7.61 -12.64
CA ASN A 600 9.57 -6.55 -13.55
C ASN A 600 9.77 -5.19 -12.87
N GLY A 601 10.01 -4.16 -13.67
CA GLY A 601 10.23 -2.80 -13.18
C GLY A 601 9.40 -1.81 -13.97
N GLY A 602 8.09 -1.75 -13.68
CA GLY A 602 7.18 -0.81 -14.29
C GLY A 602 7.52 0.65 -13.97
N GLY A 603 7.04 1.57 -14.80
CA GLY A 603 7.27 3.01 -14.70
C GLY A 603 6.84 3.58 -13.34
N GLU A 604 5.66 3.19 -12.87
CA GLU A 604 5.15 3.61 -11.56
C GLU A 604 6.03 3.18 -10.38
N SER A 605 6.32 1.88 -10.25
CA SER A 605 7.14 1.34 -9.17
C SER A 605 8.54 1.94 -9.21
N GLN A 606 9.08 2.13 -10.41
CA GLN A 606 10.34 2.81 -10.64
C GLN A 606 10.33 4.26 -10.13
N ALA A 607 9.27 5.02 -10.42
CA ALA A 607 9.10 6.39 -9.95
C ALA A 607 9.00 6.45 -8.42
N GLU A 608 8.05 5.71 -7.84
CA GLU A 608 7.77 5.75 -6.40
C GLU A 608 8.92 5.21 -5.55
N GLY A 609 9.56 4.11 -5.98
CA GLY A 609 10.70 3.54 -5.27
C GLY A 609 11.93 4.44 -5.29
N LEU A 610 12.25 5.02 -6.45
CA LEU A 610 13.37 5.94 -6.54
C LEU A 610 13.11 7.24 -5.77
N TRP A 611 11.87 7.76 -5.80
CA TRP A 611 11.46 8.92 -5.01
C TRP A 611 11.67 8.68 -3.51
N ALA A 612 11.26 7.50 -3.01
CA ALA A 612 11.50 7.11 -1.62
C ALA A 612 12.99 7.06 -1.26
N ILE A 613 13.84 6.51 -2.15
CA ILE A 613 15.29 6.40 -1.92
C ILE A 613 15.98 7.77 -1.94
N ILE A 614 15.63 8.64 -2.88
CA ILE A 614 16.13 10.02 -2.95
C ILE A 614 15.84 10.74 -1.63
N HIS A 615 14.59 10.71 -1.19
CA HIS A 615 14.15 11.39 0.02
C HIS A 615 14.78 10.81 1.28
N ALA A 616 14.80 9.48 1.43
CA ALA A 616 15.42 8.83 2.58
C ALA A 616 16.91 9.18 2.70
N LYS A 617 17.67 9.13 1.60
CA LYS A 617 19.09 9.48 1.60
C LYS A 617 19.32 10.97 1.87
N ALA A 618 18.53 11.85 1.26
CA ALA A 618 18.62 13.29 1.49
C ALA A 618 18.32 13.63 2.96
N ALA A 619 17.32 12.99 3.57
CA ALA A 619 16.99 13.16 4.98
C ALA A 619 18.07 12.59 5.91
N ILE A 620 18.62 11.41 5.63
CA ILE A 620 19.75 10.83 6.38
C ILE A 620 20.92 11.81 6.42
N ALA A 621 21.27 12.41 5.27
CA ALA A 621 22.33 13.40 5.19
C ALA A 621 21.97 14.71 5.91
N ALA A 622 20.79 15.28 5.63
CA ALA A 622 20.37 16.57 6.17
C ALA A 622 20.21 16.58 7.70
N PHE A 623 19.82 15.45 8.30
CA PHE A 623 19.63 15.30 9.74
C PHE A 623 20.76 14.54 10.45
N ASN A 624 21.85 14.22 9.73
CA ASN A 624 23.01 13.48 10.26
C ASN A 624 22.61 12.17 10.97
N LEU A 625 21.69 11.43 10.38
CA LEU A 625 21.24 10.13 10.88
C LEU A 625 22.25 9.05 10.54
N SER A 626 22.24 7.93 11.28
CA SER A 626 22.98 6.74 10.83
C SER A 626 22.44 6.27 9.47
N SER A 627 23.35 6.02 8.53
CA SER A 627 23.02 5.41 7.24
C SER A 627 22.65 3.92 7.36
N THR A 628 22.88 3.32 8.53
CA THR A 628 22.54 1.92 8.77
C THR A 628 21.17 1.76 9.40
N PHE A 629 20.50 0.66 9.05
CA PHE A 629 19.29 0.20 9.71
C PHE A 629 19.42 -1.29 10.01
N SER A 630 19.27 -1.63 11.29
CA SER A 630 19.40 -3.00 11.78
C SER A 630 18.02 -3.60 12.08
N TYR A 631 17.77 -4.79 11.54
CA TYR A 631 16.55 -5.56 11.78
C TYR A 631 16.87 -7.01 12.08
N GLU A 632 15.98 -7.65 12.84
CA GLU A 632 16.17 -9.03 13.26
C GLU A 632 15.53 -9.98 12.23
N GLN A 633 16.29 -10.98 11.77
CA GLN A 633 15.76 -12.05 10.92
C GLN A 633 15.36 -13.25 11.77
N GLY A 634 14.10 -13.67 11.73
CA GLY A 634 13.69 -14.97 12.26
C GLY A 634 14.26 -16.08 11.38
N THR A 635 15.14 -16.92 11.91
CA THR A 635 15.67 -18.09 11.19
C THR A 635 14.64 -19.22 11.12
N THR A 636 14.68 -20.07 10.11
CA THR A 636 13.82 -21.27 9.96
C THR A 636 14.44 -22.53 10.61
N ALA A 637 15.00 -22.44 11.83
CA ALA A 637 15.77 -23.55 12.42
C ALA A 637 15.60 -23.82 13.95
N ALA A 638 14.40 -23.80 14.56
CA ALA A 638 14.34 -24.22 15.99
C ALA A 638 13.07 -24.96 16.42
N ALA A 639 12.92 -25.15 17.75
CA ALA A 639 12.13 -26.22 18.36
C ALA A 639 10.74 -25.81 18.87
N ARG A 640 9.66 -26.28 18.20
CA ARG A 640 8.25 -25.80 18.35
C ARG A 640 7.79 -25.64 19.81
N PRO A 641 6.91 -24.65 20.12
CA PRO A 641 6.34 -24.60 21.45
C PRO A 641 5.62 -25.91 21.75
N THR A 642 5.84 -26.44 22.93
CA THR A 642 5.23 -27.67 23.42
C THR A 642 4.74 -27.43 24.83
N VAL A 643 3.61 -28.04 25.18
CA VAL A 643 3.18 -28.10 26.58
C VAL A 643 4.05 -29.14 27.28
N THR A 644 4.87 -28.69 28.22
CA THR A 644 5.79 -29.51 29.02
C THR A 644 5.16 -30.06 30.28
N ALA A 645 4.13 -29.38 30.79
CA ALA A 645 3.29 -29.85 31.89
C ALA A 645 1.89 -29.25 31.76
N SER A 646 0.86 -30.02 32.11
CA SER A 646 -0.50 -29.51 32.20
C SER A 646 -1.22 -30.17 33.36
N ARG A 647 -2.02 -29.41 34.12
CA ARG A 647 -2.83 -29.97 35.20
C ARG A 647 -4.11 -29.16 35.42
N PHE A 648 -5.12 -29.82 35.97
CA PHE A 648 -6.23 -29.16 36.65
C PHE A 648 -5.82 -28.90 38.09
N ALA A 649 -5.66 -27.62 38.46
CA ALA A 649 -5.32 -27.18 39.80
C ALA A 649 -6.61 -27.00 40.60
N PHE A 650 -7.15 -28.12 41.10
CA PHE A 650 -8.37 -28.12 41.90
C PHE A 650 -8.15 -27.52 43.29
N ASP A 651 -6.97 -27.65 43.89
CA ASP A 651 -6.70 -27.10 45.23
C ASP A 651 -6.19 -25.65 45.23
N ALA A 652 -6.35 -24.93 44.12
CA ALA A 652 -6.06 -23.49 44.06
C ALA A 652 -7.22 -22.68 44.69
N PRO A 653 -7.02 -21.40 45.08
CA PRO A 653 -8.10 -20.56 45.63
C PRO A 653 -9.35 -20.49 44.74
N LYS A 654 -9.20 -20.74 43.44
CA LYS A 654 -10.27 -21.09 42.51
C LYS A 654 -9.76 -22.15 41.54
N PRO A 655 -10.62 -23.07 41.06
CA PRO A 655 -10.21 -24.11 40.14
C PRO A 655 -9.71 -23.53 38.83
N ALA A 656 -8.53 -23.97 38.39
CA ALA A 656 -7.90 -23.46 37.19
C ALA A 656 -7.21 -24.57 36.39
N LEU A 657 -7.16 -24.43 35.07
CA LEU A 657 -6.26 -25.24 34.25
C LEU A 657 -4.93 -24.52 34.13
N THR A 658 -3.83 -25.26 34.22
CA THR A 658 -2.50 -24.71 34.00
C THR A 658 -1.78 -25.48 32.91
N PHE A 659 -1.10 -24.75 32.02
CA PHE A 659 -0.28 -25.30 30.94
C PHE A 659 1.08 -24.60 30.96
N THR A 660 2.15 -25.38 31.17
CA THR A 660 3.53 -24.90 31.17
C THR A 660 4.16 -25.16 29.81
N PHE A 661 4.69 -24.13 29.17
CA PHE A 661 5.25 -24.26 27.82
C PHE A 661 6.78 -24.34 27.82
N SER A 662 7.34 -25.07 26.86
CA SER A 662 8.79 -25.18 26.63
C SER A 662 9.45 -23.85 26.29
N GLN A 663 8.66 -22.87 25.83
CA GLN A 663 9.08 -21.51 25.53
C GLN A 663 7.92 -20.53 25.73
N SER A 664 8.19 -19.23 25.66
CA SER A 664 7.13 -18.23 25.81
C SER A 664 6.17 -18.28 24.62
N VAL A 665 4.86 -18.22 24.92
CA VAL A 665 3.76 -18.21 23.95
C VAL A 665 2.74 -17.09 24.21
N GLY A 666 2.92 -16.30 25.28
CA GLY A 666 1.87 -15.41 25.81
C GLY A 666 1.28 -14.42 24.82
N ALA A 667 2.03 -14.02 23.80
CA ALA A 667 1.56 -13.09 22.76
C ALA A 667 0.60 -13.72 21.75
N SER A 668 0.53 -15.05 21.67
CA SER A 668 -0.36 -15.76 20.76
C SER A 668 -1.62 -16.29 21.44
N VAL A 669 -1.62 -16.36 22.78
CA VAL A 669 -2.65 -17.05 23.54
C VAL A 669 -3.95 -16.25 23.46
N ASP A 670 -4.94 -16.81 22.78
CA ASP A 670 -6.30 -16.29 22.72
C ASP A 670 -7.29 -17.27 23.38
N PRO A 671 -8.41 -16.80 23.98
CA PRO A 671 -9.45 -17.68 24.50
C PRO A 671 -9.99 -18.69 23.47
N SER A 672 -9.98 -18.34 22.18
CA SER A 672 -10.38 -19.24 21.08
C SER A 672 -9.43 -20.43 20.87
N ASP A 673 -8.23 -20.39 21.46
CA ASP A 673 -7.24 -21.47 21.39
C ASP A 673 -7.46 -22.55 22.44
N ILE A 674 -8.36 -22.31 23.39
CA ILE A 674 -8.68 -23.25 24.47
C ILE A 674 -10.12 -23.72 24.31
N VAL A 675 -10.27 -25.00 24.01
CA VAL A 675 -11.59 -25.65 23.92
C VAL A 675 -11.73 -26.59 25.11
N VAL A 676 -12.67 -26.27 26.01
CA VAL A 676 -13.00 -27.14 27.15
C VAL A 676 -14.34 -27.81 26.88
N THR A 677 -14.36 -29.14 26.86
CA THR A 677 -15.54 -29.95 26.54
C THR A 677 -15.88 -30.84 27.72
N ASN A 678 -17.12 -30.76 28.21
CA ASN A 678 -17.69 -31.76 29.11
C ASN A 678 -18.10 -32.98 28.27
N LEU A 679 -17.53 -34.14 28.59
CA LEU A 679 -17.73 -35.39 27.87
C LEU A 679 -19.00 -36.13 28.29
N ASP A 680 -19.51 -35.89 29.50
CA ASP A 680 -20.75 -36.52 29.98
C ASP A 680 -21.98 -35.93 29.27
N THR A 681 -21.93 -34.61 29.00
CA THR A 681 -22.99 -33.88 28.30
C THR A 681 -22.69 -33.61 26.83
N ASN A 682 -21.46 -33.87 26.37
CA ASN A 682 -20.94 -33.47 25.05
C ASN A 682 -21.10 -31.97 24.75
N THR A 683 -20.96 -31.11 25.77
CA THR A 683 -21.10 -29.66 25.62
C THR A 683 -19.75 -28.95 25.76
N VAL A 684 -19.51 -27.98 24.87
CA VAL A 684 -18.32 -27.11 24.93
C VAL A 684 -18.63 -25.93 25.85
N ILE A 685 -17.71 -25.64 26.77
CA ILE A 685 -17.75 -24.43 27.59
C ILE A 685 -17.49 -23.22 26.67
N PRO A 686 -18.39 -22.22 26.60
CA PRO A 686 -18.22 -21.07 25.73
C PRO A 686 -16.91 -20.32 26.01
N THR A 687 -16.22 -19.87 24.97
CA THR A 687 -14.96 -19.12 25.10
C THR A 687 -15.14 -17.83 25.90
N SER A 688 -16.32 -17.20 25.85
CA SER A 688 -16.68 -16.03 26.67
C SER A 688 -16.78 -16.32 28.18
N ALA A 689 -16.84 -17.60 28.57
CA ALA A 689 -16.82 -18.00 29.97
C ALA A 689 -15.41 -18.25 30.52
N LEU A 690 -14.37 -18.20 29.66
CA LEU A 690 -12.98 -18.40 30.02
C LEU A 690 -12.27 -17.06 30.27
N SER A 691 -11.30 -17.06 31.19
CA SER A 691 -10.32 -15.99 31.35
C SER A 691 -8.92 -16.57 31.44
N LEU A 692 -8.02 -16.03 30.62
CA LEU A 692 -6.66 -16.53 30.44
C LEU A 692 -5.67 -15.54 31.06
N SER A 693 -4.69 -16.06 31.79
CA SER A 693 -3.58 -15.30 32.35
C SER A 693 -2.27 -16.04 32.09
N TYR A 694 -1.29 -15.39 31.46
CA TYR A 694 -0.01 -15.99 31.12
C TYR A 694 1.12 -15.35 31.94
N ASN A 695 1.87 -16.16 32.70
CA ASN A 695 3.07 -15.72 33.40
C ASN A 695 4.31 -15.97 32.53
N THR A 696 4.88 -14.91 31.98
CA THR A 696 6.00 -15.00 31.02
C THR A 696 7.28 -15.62 31.62
N PRO A 697 7.73 -15.25 32.84
CA PRO A 697 8.90 -15.89 33.46
C PRO A 697 8.77 -17.39 33.69
N SER A 698 7.62 -17.85 34.20
CA SER A 698 7.39 -19.28 34.47
C SER A 698 6.85 -20.05 33.26
N ARG A 699 6.43 -19.33 32.20
CA ARG A 699 5.81 -19.85 30.96
C ARG A 699 4.52 -20.63 31.21
N ILE A 700 3.77 -20.21 32.22
CA ILE A 700 2.54 -20.88 32.64
C ILE A 700 1.33 -20.08 32.16
N LEU A 701 0.51 -20.70 31.31
CA LEU A 701 -0.87 -20.26 31.06
C LEU A 701 -1.76 -20.80 32.17
N THR A 702 -2.55 -19.92 32.77
CA THR A 702 -3.61 -20.23 33.72
C THR A 702 -4.96 -19.89 33.07
N VAL A 703 -5.87 -20.85 33.02
CA VAL A 703 -7.24 -20.68 32.51
C VAL A 703 -8.20 -20.81 33.67
N THR A 704 -9.06 -19.81 33.84
CA THR A 704 -10.12 -19.74 34.86
C THR A 704 -11.47 -19.55 34.19
N PHE A 705 -12.56 -19.73 34.95
CA PHE A 705 -13.91 -19.85 34.38
C PHE A 705 -14.91 -18.80 34.90
N PRO A 706 -14.60 -17.48 34.89
CA PRO A 706 -15.44 -16.48 35.56
C PRO A 706 -16.85 -16.32 34.97
N GLY A 707 -17.09 -16.76 33.73
CA GLY A 707 -18.43 -16.76 33.14
C GLY A 707 -19.28 -18.00 33.47
N ILE A 708 -18.76 -18.90 34.29
CA ILE A 708 -19.50 -20.01 34.90
C ILE A 708 -19.85 -19.62 36.35
N THR A 709 -21.01 -20.04 36.84
CA THR A 709 -21.47 -19.77 38.20
C THR A 709 -20.37 -20.07 39.23
N ASN A 710 -20.07 -19.08 40.09
CA ASN A 710 -19.00 -19.07 41.10
C ASN A 710 -17.56 -19.25 40.59
N GLY A 711 -17.37 -19.39 39.27
CA GLY A 711 -16.08 -19.72 38.67
C GLY A 711 -15.77 -21.22 38.68
N ILE A 712 -16.75 -22.08 38.94
CA ILE A 712 -16.59 -23.51 39.17
C ILE A 712 -17.25 -24.29 38.04
N LEU A 713 -16.50 -25.14 37.35
CA LEU A 713 -17.07 -26.03 36.35
C LEU A 713 -18.04 -27.04 37.00
N PRO A 714 -19.17 -27.39 36.37
CA PRO A 714 -20.04 -28.45 36.86
C PRO A 714 -19.31 -29.79 37.02
N ASN A 715 -19.85 -30.67 37.87
CA ASN A 715 -19.33 -32.03 37.99
C ASN A 715 -19.37 -32.75 36.63
N GLY A 716 -18.28 -33.43 36.28
CA GLY A 716 -18.21 -34.24 35.09
C GLY A 716 -16.79 -34.56 34.61
N GLN A 717 -16.71 -35.36 33.54
CA GLN A 717 -15.48 -35.64 32.83
C GLN A 717 -15.22 -34.59 31.74
N TYR A 718 -14.00 -34.07 31.68
CA TYR A 718 -13.64 -32.99 30.76
C TYR A 718 -12.40 -33.29 29.94
N THR A 719 -12.35 -32.68 28.76
CA THR A 719 -11.11 -32.47 28.00
C THR A 719 -10.90 -30.99 27.76
N ALA A 720 -9.68 -30.51 27.99
CA ALA A 720 -9.22 -29.20 27.56
C ALA A 720 -8.21 -29.38 26.43
N VAL A 721 -8.53 -28.82 25.27
CA VAL A 721 -7.67 -28.83 24.09
C VAL A 721 -7.02 -27.46 23.95
N VAL A 722 -5.70 -27.45 23.89
CA VAL A 722 -4.90 -26.29 23.51
C VAL A 722 -4.57 -26.40 22.03
N SER A 723 -5.04 -25.43 21.25
CA SER A 723 -4.92 -25.38 19.79
C SER A 723 -3.48 -25.26 19.33
N ALA A 724 -3.06 -26.15 18.45
CA ALA A 724 -1.71 -26.13 17.89
C ALA A 724 -1.47 -24.88 17.04
N THR A 725 -2.48 -24.49 16.26
CA THR A 725 -2.39 -23.42 15.26
C THR A 725 -2.42 -22.03 15.89
N GLY A 726 -3.06 -21.88 17.04
CA GLY A 726 -3.18 -20.62 17.75
C GLY A 726 -2.08 -20.38 18.78
N ILE A 727 -1.47 -21.44 19.31
CA ILE A 727 -0.34 -21.32 20.23
C ILE A 727 0.99 -21.27 19.48
N VAL A 728 1.59 -20.09 19.47
CA VAL A 728 2.74 -19.71 18.66
C VAL A 728 3.87 -19.24 19.57
N GLY A 729 5.09 -19.74 19.30
CA GLY A 729 6.27 -19.41 20.08
C GLY A 729 6.89 -18.07 19.68
N ASN A 730 7.95 -17.68 20.38
CA ASN A 730 8.75 -16.45 20.18
C ASN A 730 9.31 -16.21 18.76
N SER A 731 9.08 -17.17 17.87
CA SER A 731 9.61 -17.22 16.52
C SER A 731 8.56 -17.40 15.45
N ALA A 732 7.30 -17.08 15.77
CA ALA A 732 6.17 -17.15 14.86
C ALA A 732 5.83 -18.56 14.35
N ASN A 733 6.30 -19.60 15.04
CA ASN A 733 6.04 -20.98 14.68
C ASN A 733 5.00 -21.63 15.65
N PRO A 734 3.98 -22.34 15.14
CA PRO A 734 2.93 -22.95 15.96
C PRO A 734 3.39 -24.23 16.68
N MET A 735 2.62 -24.71 17.68
CA MET A 735 2.86 -26.05 18.25
C MET A 735 2.72 -27.12 17.15
N ALA A 736 3.36 -28.28 17.36
CA ALA A 736 3.33 -29.36 16.35
C ALA A 736 1.95 -30.04 16.25
N ALA A 737 1.25 -30.17 17.38
CA ALA A 737 -0.04 -30.83 17.50
C ALA A 737 -0.82 -30.24 18.67
N ASN A 738 -2.14 -30.46 18.70
CA ASN A 738 -2.97 -30.01 19.81
C ASN A 738 -2.51 -30.71 21.09
N HIS A 739 -2.50 -29.98 22.20
CA HIS A 739 -2.30 -30.61 23.50
C HIS A 739 -3.66 -30.88 24.14
N VAL A 740 -3.86 -32.09 24.66
CA VAL A 740 -5.12 -32.49 25.30
C VAL A 740 -4.85 -32.81 26.76
N LEU A 741 -5.52 -32.10 27.66
CA LEU A 741 -5.59 -32.40 29.08
C LEU A 741 -6.96 -33.01 29.38
N ALA A 742 -6.98 -34.28 29.80
CA ALA A 742 -8.16 -34.89 30.39
C ALA A 742 -8.16 -34.63 31.90
N PHE A 743 -9.31 -34.25 32.46
CA PHE A 743 -9.46 -34.01 33.90
C PHE A 743 -10.91 -34.25 34.34
N ARG A 744 -11.10 -34.46 35.64
CA ARG A 744 -12.41 -34.62 36.25
C ARG A 744 -12.68 -33.47 37.20
N VAL A 745 -13.92 -33.01 37.22
CA VAL A 745 -14.42 -32.12 38.26
C VAL A 745 -15.44 -32.91 39.08
N LEU A 746 -15.18 -33.06 40.36
CA LEU A 746 -16.03 -33.80 41.29
C LEU A 746 -16.00 -33.09 42.64
N ALA A 747 -17.04 -32.32 42.94
CA ALA A 747 -17.20 -31.73 44.27
C ALA A 747 -17.24 -32.83 45.34
N GLY A 748 -16.51 -32.66 46.44
CA GLY A 748 -16.40 -33.67 47.50
C GLY A 748 -15.19 -34.61 47.40
N ASP A 749 -14.46 -34.63 46.28
CA ASP A 749 -13.27 -35.47 46.05
C ASP A 749 -11.99 -34.72 46.48
N ALA A 750 -11.82 -34.55 47.80
CA ALA A 750 -10.76 -33.75 48.41
C ALA A 750 -9.35 -34.28 48.13
N ASP A 751 -9.17 -35.54 47.73
CA ASP A 751 -7.88 -36.07 47.27
C ASP A 751 -7.69 -36.11 45.75
N GLY A 752 -8.76 -35.89 44.98
CA GLY A 752 -8.73 -35.82 43.53
C GLY A 752 -8.54 -37.19 42.87
N ASN A 753 -8.82 -38.29 43.57
CA ASN A 753 -8.67 -39.65 43.05
C ASN A 753 -9.84 -40.09 42.15
N GLY A 754 -10.90 -39.27 42.08
CA GLY A 754 -12.10 -39.52 41.28
C GLY A 754 -13.19 -40.31 41.99
N VAL A 755 -13.04 -40.61 43.28
CA VAL A 755 -13.97 -41.35 44.11
C VAL A 755 -14.11 -40.66 45.47
N ILE A 756 -15.33 -40.25 45.79
CA ILE A 756 -15.65 -39.72 47.12
C ILE A 756 -15.78 -40.89 48.08
N ASP A 757 -14.91 -40.97 49.09
CA ASP A 757 -14.96 -41.98 50.13
C ASP A 757 -14.53 -41.46 51.52
N PHE A 758 -14.22 -42.38 52.44
CA PHE A 758 -13.86 -42.03 53.81
C PHE A 758 -12.66 -41.08 53.91
N ASP A 759 -11.70 -41.19 52.99
CA ASP A 759 -10.49 -40.37 53.04
C ASP A 759 -10.80 -38.90 52.75
N ASP A 760 -11.82 -38.61 51.94
CA ASP A 760 -12.31 -37.24 51.71
C ASP A 760 -13.08 -36.68 52.90
N TYR A 761 -13.94 -37.49 53.53
CA TYR A 761 -14.63 -37.10 54.76
C TYR A 761 -13.62 -36.80 55.89
N SER A 762 -12.55 -37.57 55.98
CA SER A 762 -11.49 -37.30 56.95
C SER A 762 -10.79 -35.96 56.69
N LYS A 763 -10.67 -35.53 55.43
CA LYS A 763 -10.07 -34.24 55.07
C LYS A 763 -10.95 -33.05 55.43
N ILE A 764 -12.24 -33.09 55.11
CA ILE A 764 -13.17 -32.01 55.48
C ILE A 764 -13.30 -31.89 57.01
N ASP A 765 -13.36 -33.01 57.74
CA ASP A 765 -13.37 -33.00 59.21
C ASP A 765 -12.11 -32.36 59.79
N ASN A 766 -10.94 -32.68 59.23
CA ASN A 766 -9.68 -32.09 59.66
C ASN A 766 -9.60 -30.60 59.29
N GLY A 767 -10.07 -30.20 58.11
CA GLY A 767 -10.11 -28.81 57.67
C GLY A 767 -11.00 -27.95 58.55
N PHE A 768 -12.21 -28.42 58.83
CA PHE A 768 -13.16 -27.78 59.75
C PHE A 768 -12.58 -27.62 61.15
N ASN A 769 -12.06 -28.69 61.75
CA ASN A 769 -11.54 -28.68 63.12
C ASN A 769 -10.31 -27.76 63.30
N ASN A 770 -9.52 -27.56 62.25
CA ASN A 770 -8.29 -26.75 62.30
C ASN A 770 -8.44 -25.37 61.65
N ASN A 771 -9.63 -25.00 61.17
CA ASN A 771 -9.89 -23.79 60.38
C ASN A 771 -8.95 -23.65 59.18
N TRP A 772 -8.68 -24.75 58.48
CA TRP A 772 -7.94 -24.72 57.22
C TRP A 772 -8.87 -24.36 56.07
N THR A 773 -8.28 -23.94 54.95
CA THR A 773 -8.99 -23.47 53.76
C THR A 773 -8.55 -24.29 52.55
N GLY A 774 -9.29 -24.18 51.43
CA GLY A 774 -8.95 -24.85 50.18
C GLY A 774 -9.60 -26.23 50.00
N PHE A 775 -9.82 -26.59 48.75
CA PHE A 775 -10.63 -27.75 48.36
C PHE A 775 -10.12 -29.07 48.92
N GLY A 776 -8.80 -29.25 48.98
CA GLY A 776 -8.17 -30.45 49.53
C GLY A 776 -8.35 -30.61 51.05
N ASN A 777 -8.81 -29.56 51.73
CA ASN A 777 -9.18 -29.55 53.14
C ASN A 777 -10.71 -29.52 53.35
N GLY A 778 -11.50 -29.61 52.29
CA GLY A 778 -12.97 -29.67 52.36
C GLY A 778 -13.72 -28.37 52.07
N ASP A 779 -13.07 -27.32 51.57
CA ASP A 779 -13.73 -26.09 51.08
C ASP A 779 -14.14 -26.30 49.62
N PHE A 780 -15.27 -26.97 49.42
CA PHE A 780 -15.73 -27.48 48.13
C PHE A 780 -16.45 -26.42 47.28
N ASP A 781 -16.91 -25.32 47.89
CA ASP A 781 -17.47 -24.16 47.18
C ASP A 781 -16.46 -23.02 46.93
N TYR A 782 -15.22 -23.16 47.41
CA TYR A 782 -14.13 -22.19 47.28
C TYR A 782 -14.43 -20.82 47.91
N ASN A 783 -15.25 -20.77 48.96
CA ASN A 783 -15.58 -19.54 49.67
C ASN A 783 -14.49 -19.12 50.69
N GLY A 784 -13.51 -20.00 50.94
CA GLY A 784 -12.38 -19.76 51.84
C GLY A 784 -12.63 -20.18 53.29
N ILE A 785 -13.75 -20.85 53.59
CA ILE A 785 -14.14 -21.35 54.91
C ILE A 785 -14.73 -22.74 54.71
N VAL A 786 -14.26 -23.72 55.50
CA VAL A 786 -14.92 -25.03 55.58
C VAL A 786 -16.09 -24.93 56.55
N ASP A 787 -17.32 -25.08 56.08
CA ASP A 787 -18.52 -25.01 56.93
C ASP A 787 -19.64 -26.00 56.53
N PHE A 788 -20.85 -25.75 57.03
CA PHE A 788 -22.00 -26.63 56.78
C PHE A 788 -22.38 -26.74 55.30
N ASP A 789 -22.13 -25.71 54.49
CA ASP A 789 -22.45 -25.73 53.07
C ASP A 789 -21.53 -26.72 52.33
N ASP A 790 -20.28 -26.86 52.74
CA ASP A 790 -19.35 -27.86 52.20
C ASP A 790 -19.72 -29.29 52.56
N TYR A 791 -20.15 -29.54 53.79
CA TYR A 791 -20.68 -30.84 54.20
C TYR A 791 -21.90 -31.23 53.37
N SER A 792 -22.76 -30.26 53.07
CA SER A 792 -23.92 -30.48 52.19
C SER A 792 -23.49 -30.86 50.76
N ILE A 793 -22.40 -30.28 50.26
CA ILE A 793 -21.84 -30.57 48.93
C ILE A 793 -21.28 -31.99 48.85
N ILE A 794 -20.43 -32.41 49.80
CA ILE A 794 -19.85 -33.77 49.79
C ILE A 794 -20.90 -34.86 50.03
N ASP A 795 -21.88 -34.63 50.91
CA ASP A 795 -22.98 -35.56 51.14
C ASP A 795 -23.83 -35.76 49.88
N GLN A 796 -24.16 -34.66 49.20
CA GLN A 796 -24.92 -34.72 47.95
C GLN A 796 -24.13 -35.42 46.85
N ALA A 797 -22.85 -35.12 46.72
CA ALA A 797 -21.99 -35.70 45.70
C ALA A 797 -21.74 -37.20 45.96
N PHE A 798 -21.52 -37.62 47.22
CA PHE A 798 -21.39 -39.03 47.60
C PHE A 798 -22.66 -39.84 47.28
N ASN A 799 -23.83 -39.28 47.57
CA ASN A 799 -25.12 -39.94 47.31
C ASN A 799 -25.46 -40.04 45.81
N THR A 800 -24.91 -39.14 44.98
CA THR A 800 -25.14 -39.12 43.53
C THR A 800 -23.99 -39.74 42.73
N GLN A 801 -22.88 -40.07 43.38
CA GLN A 801 -21.76 -40.77 42.79
C GLN A 801 -22.18 -42.18 42.36
N SER A 802 -22.15 -42.42 41.05
CA SER A 802 -22.40 -43.73 40.45
C SER A 802 -21.44 -44.78 41.02
N ARG A 803 -21.90 -45.69 41.87
CA ARG A 803 -21.10 -46.82 42.33
C ARG A 803 -20.66 -47.67 41.13
N PRO A 804 -19.35 -47.94 40.93
CA PRO A 804 -18.93 -48.98 40.00
C PRO A 804 -19.58 -50.31 40.43
N ALA A 805 -20.10 -51.07 39.47
CA ALA A 805 -20.56 -52.43 39.74
C ALA A 805 -19.39 -53.24 40.35
N ARG A 806 -19.64 -53.88 41.51
CA ARG A 806 -18.69 -54.83 42.12
C ARG A 806 -18.25 -55.83 41.04
N SER A 807 -16.96 -55.85 40.71
CA SER A 807 -16.37 -56.99 40.03
C SER A 807 -16.52 -58.21 40.95
N ASN A 808 -17.33 -59.19 40.55
CA ASN A 808 -17.38 -60.48 41.23
C ASN A 808 -15.96 -61.07 41.28
N PRO A 809 -15.48 -61.55 42.44
CA PRO A 809 -14.24 -62.31 42.48
C PRO A 809 -14.44 -63.61 41.69
N SER A 810 -13.50 -63.94 40.80
CA SER A 810 -13.45 -65.25 40.15
C SER A 810 -13.39 -66.35 41.22
N PRO A 811 -14.18 -67.43 41.09
CA PRO A 811 -13.98 -68.63 41.91
C PRO A 811 -12.60 -69.23 41.61
N ALA A 812 -11.98 -69.77 42.66
CA ALA A 812 -10.65 -70.38 42.69
C ALA A 812 -10.42 -71.48 41.66
#